data_AF-A0A1N7FX09-F1
#
_entry.id   AF-A0A1N7FX09-F1
#
_cell.length_a   1.000
_cell.length_b   1.000
_cell.length_c   1.000
_cell.angle_alpha   90.00
_cell.angle_beta   90.00
_cell.angle_gamma   90.00
#
_symmetry.space_group_name_H-M   'P 1'
#
loop_
_entity.id
_entity.type
_entity.pdbx_description
1 polymer ?
#
loop_
_entity_poly.entity_id
_entity_poly.type
_entity_poly.pdbx_seq_one_letter_code
_entity_poly.pdbx_strand_id
1 'polypeptide(L)'
;MSTPPAPPAEQATVEQAVARIADETGEVAGAGVLVAADLVLTCAHVITRGKEERPETVLVDFPFLRTGPSRAGVHFLASAAAGSEPPTGDLAVLRLETALPPDVRPVEFAASAPPGLQVSVYGFPNGYPDGRWVSGRTVGSLPSGAVQLEVTDSAGFTGGYSGAPVWSPELGAVLGIIFAADGQGGRAGYMSPAPALAETWPEFNAVVRSAPERAAGAPEGRRRRAAEVASGGRERTQWVSDAPADHDMLKRTALANVLARQLRHARTETPDASFLVHVDGSWGTGKSTLLKLLARELHSDSIVAFFDTWRHVRIEPPWWALLVTIRKAVVQHRPRWRRPLFLLRELLARVRRDGAPQVLSGLLLVGGALLAALLLRADVITVRSVEPAFKTVTTVVGAAGALWTAGILLSRYAMWASARRARTFEDSHTDPMNDVAEHIAWLVRHAGRPIVVLVEDLDRCTADYVVNFLDSVQTLVRDVPAHWRRPVRRTPGWHAPSFVVAMDGAWLRCAYENAYETFKSAVAEPGRPIGYLFLDKLFQLSVPMPRLGGANRDLYFGRLLGVSIERPAPATAGQVRAALTASSDEIEVLETLAKADPRVREIVATQAVERILDAGVQDVSRHALAKFSRLLHSNPRAMKRFVNTYTVLRAVRVLEGSLVPTDTLALWTLLRIRWPELADYLEAHPEAIDLIMEGSGAQGLPESLRELAPSEDLHEVLCGVPGVTLTPDVIRACSGAGDDLAPLRP
;
A
#
# COMPACT_ATOMS: atom_id res chain seq x y z
N MET A 1 -35.29 26.74 -15.07
CA MET A 1 -33.86 26.78 -15.44
C MET A 1 -33.15 27.57 -14.36
N SER A 2 -32.64 26.87 -13.36
CA SER A 2 -31.96 27.47 -12.21
C SER A 2 -30.47 27.53 -12.52
N THR A 3 -29.88 28.72 -12.42
CA THR A 3 -28.44 28.95 -12.54
C THR A 3 -27.69 28.08 -11.53
N PRO A 4 -26.56 27.45 -11.92
CA PRO A 4 -25.76 26.68 -10.98
C PRO A 4 -25.17 27.62 -9.91
N PRO A 5 -24.96 27.12 -8.67
CA PRO A 5 -24.32 27.92 -7.62
C PRO A 5 -22.90 28.27 -8.05
N ALA A 6 -22.49 29.52 -7.78
CA ALA A 6 -21.13 29.98 -8.03
C ALA A 6 -20.12 29.12 -7.24
N PRO A 7 -18.95 28.79 -7.83
CA PRO A 7 -17.93 28.01 -7.14
C PRO A 7 -17.43 28.76 -5.88
N PRO A 8 -17.04 28.03 -4.82
CA PRO A 8 -16.47 28.63 -3.62
C PRO A 8 -15.15 29.36 -3.92
N ALA A 9 -14.91 30.49 -3.27
CA ALA A 9 -13.73 31.34 -3.47
C ALA A 9 -12.41 30.56 -3.27
N GLU A 10 -11.62 30.45 -4.34
CA GLU A 10 -10.35 29.73 -4.39
C GLU A 10 -9.31 30.30 -3.39
N GLN A 11 -8.57 29.39 -2.74
CA GLN A 11 -7.31 29.74 -2.06
C GLN A 11 -6.24 29.95 -3.14
N ALA A 12 -5.30 30.88 -2.94
CA ALA A 12 -4.22 31.05 -3.91
C ALA A 12 -3.44 29.75 -4.09
N THR A 13 -3.47 29.22 -5.30
CA THR A 13 -2.48 28.23 -5.72
C THR A 13 -1.14 28.97 -5.88
N VAL A 14 -0.04 28.37 -5.43
CA VAL A 14 1.30 28.97 -5.58
C VAL A 14 1.56 29.37 -7.04
N GLU A 15 0.99 28.63 -8.00
CA GLU A 15 0.95 28.91 -9.43
C GLU A 15 0.48 30.34 -9.76
N GLN A 16 -0.66 30.78 -9.20
CA GLN A 16 -1.20 32.12 -9.45
C GLN A 16 -0.30 33.25 -8.90
N ALA A 17 0.55 32.94 -7.93
CA ALA A 17 1.45 33.90 -7.31
C ALA A 17 2.86 33.93 -7.94
N VAL A 18 3.20 33.00 -8.84
CA VAL A 18 4.50 33.02 -9.53
C VAL A 18 4.50 34.14 -10.57
N ALA A 19 5.43 35.07 -10.38
CA ALA A 19 5.70 36.15 -11.30
C ALA A 19 6.89 35.80 -12.20
N ARG A 20 6.80 36.15 -13.48
CA ARG A 20 7.93 36.19 -14.41
C ARG A 20 8.41 37.62 -14.51
N ILE A 21 9.73 37.80 -14.39
CA ILE A 21 10.36 39.13 -14.36
C ILE A 21 11.21 39.26 -15.61
N ALA A 22 10.97 40.33 -16.37
CA ALA A 22 11.69 40.66 -17.58
C ALA A 22 12.21 42.11 -17.53
N ASP A 23 13.22 42.41 -18.34
CA ASP A 23 13.63 43.80 -18.54
C ASP A 23 12.68 44.54 -19.50
N GLU A 24 12.93 45.83 -19.73
CA GLU A 24 12.16 46.67 -20.65
C GLU A 24 12.26 46.22 -22.12
N THR A 25 13.20 45.33 -22.46
CA THR A 25 13.31 44.71 -23.80
C THR A 25 12.49 43.43 -23.93
N GLY A 26 11.93 42.93 -22.82
CA GLY A 26 11.16 41.68 -22.75
C GLY A 26 12.01 40.43 -22.53
N GLU A 27 13.32 40.57 -22.29
CA GLU A 27 14.19 39.45 -21.96
C GLU A 27 13.92 38.99 -20.52
N VAL A 28 13.65 37.70 -20.31
CA VAL A 28 13.33 37.13 -18.99
C VAL A 28 14.59 37.09 -18.11
N ALA A 29 14.53 37.76 -16.96
CA ALA A 29 15.60 37.81 -15.97
C ALA A 29 15.53 36.69 -14.93
N GLY A 30 14.31 36.29 -14.55
CA GLY A 30 14.09 35.35 -13.46
C GLY A 30 12.64 35.30 -12.99
N ALA A 31 12.44 34.76 -11.79
CA ALA A 31 11.12 34.56 -11.20
C ALA A 31 10.90 35.45 -9.98
N GLY A 32 9.65 35.58 -9.55
CA GLY A 32 9.26 36.24 -8.32
C GLY A 32 7.99 35.62 -7.74
N VAL A 33 7.58 36.11 -6.57
CA VAL A 33 6.39 35.62 -5.87
C VAL A 33 5.55 36.75 -5.29
N LEU A 34 4.24 36.71 -5.49
CA LEU A 34 3.30 37.70 -4.95
C LEU A 34 3.14 37.55 -3.42
N VAL A 35 3.52 38.58 -2.67
CA VAL A 35 3.52 38.60 -1.20
C VAL A 35 2.50 39.59 -0.59
N ALA A 36 1.97 40.50 -1.39
CA ALA A 36 0.80 41.32 -1.09
C ALA A 36 -0.01 41.57 -2.36
N ALA A 37 -1.18 42.22 -2.29
CA ALA A 37 -2.03 42.47 -3.45
C ALA A 37 -1.31 43.19 -4.62
N ASP A 38 -0.29 43.98 -4.29
CA ASP A 38 0.50 44.77 -5.24
C ASP A 38 2.01 44.58 -5.06
N LEU A 39 2.48 43.63 -4.24
CA LEU A 39 3.92 43.44 -3.97
C LEU A 39 4.40 42.06 -4.42
N VAL A 40 5.49 42.06 -5.21
CA VAL A 40 6.19 40.85 -5.67
C VAL A 40 7.60 40.83 -5.09
N LEU A 41 8.00 39.69 -4.54
CA LEU A 41 9.31 39.44 -3.95
C LEU A 41 10.18 38.64 -4.94
N THR A 42 11.44 39.02 -5.11
CA THR A 42 12.41 38.34 -5.98
C THR A 42 13.84 38.54 -5.45
N CYS A 43 14.84 38.04 -6.17
CA CYS A 43 16.26 38.30 -5.90
C CYS A 43 16.70 39.65 -6.47
N ALA A 44 17.56 40.38 -5.75
CA ALA A 44 18.06 41.67 -6.24
C ALA A 44 18.97 41.54 -7.46
N HIS A 45 19.69 40.42 -7.62
CA HIS A 45 20.47 40.17 -8.83
C HIS A 45 19.61 39.93 -10.08
N VAL A 46 18.34 39.52 -9.94
CA VAL A 46 17.38 39.42 -11.06
C VAL A 46 17.09 40.81 -11.63
N ILE A 47 17.05 41.82 -10.76
CA ILE A 47 16.77 43.21 -11.13
C ILE A 47 18.04 43.92 -11.63
N THR A 48 19.14 43.81 -10.89
CA THR A 48 20.39 44.52 -11.21
C THR A 48 21.18 43.87 -12.35
N ARG A 49 21.02 42.56 -12.57
CA ARG A 49 21.73 41.78 -13.59
C ARG A 49 23.26 41.98 -13.58
N GLY A 50 23.84 42.22 -12.40
CA GLY A 50 25.28 42.47 -12.25
C GLY A 50 25.77 43.83 -12.77
N LYS A 51 24.87 44.75 -13.13
CA LYS A 51 25.19 46.13 -13.50
C LYS A 51 25.15 47.05 -12.28
N GLU A 52 25.93 48.14 -12.29
CA GLU A 52 25.88 49.18 -11.25
C GLU A 52 24.58 50.00 -11.32
N GLU A 53 24.03 50.15 -12.51
CA GLU A 53 22.81 50.90 -12.77
C GLU A 53 21.58 50.12 -12.28
N ARG A 54 20.79 50.77 -11.41
CA ARG A 54 19.61 50.17 -10.77
C ARG A 54 18.36 50.58 -11.54
N PRO A 55 17.68 49.66 -12.23
CA PRO A 55 16.46 50.01 -12.95
C PRO A 55 15.38 50.46 -11.95
N GLU A 56 14.69 51.55 -12.25
CA GLU A 56 13.57 52.03 -11.45
C GLU A 56 12.31 51.17 -11.66
N THR A 57 12.16 50.59 -12.86
CA THR A 57 11.05 49.73 -13.26
C THR A 57 11.53 48.46 -13.95
N VAL A 58 10.72 47.41 -13.85
CA VAL A 58 10.87 46.15 -14.60
C VAL A 58 9.51 45.69 -15.12
N LEU A 59 9.51 44.75 -16.07
CA LEU A 59 8.29 44.11 -16.54
C LEU A 59 7.99 42.87 -15.69
N VAL A 60 6.74 42.76 -15.26
CA VAL A 60 6.21 41.63 -14.49
C VAL A 60 4.93 41.13 -15.13
N ASP A 61 4.85 39.82 -15.36
CA ASP A 61 3.62 39.11 -15.69
C ASP A 61 3.43 37.86 -14.84
N PHE A 62 2.20 37.35 -14.82
CA PHE A 62 1.82 36.13 -14.09
C PHE A 62 1.39 35.07 -15.10
N PRO A 63 2.29 34.14 -15.51
CA PRO A 63 2.01 33.22 -16.62
C PRO A 63 0.77 32.34 -16.41
N PHE A 64 0.52 31.91 -15.18
CA PHE A 64 -0.66 31.09 -14.84
C PHE A 64 -1.98 31.89 -14.87
N LEU A 65 -1.91 33.20 -14.65
CA LEU A 65 -3.07 34.11 -14.75
C LEU A 65 -3.24 34.71 -16.16
N ARG A 66 -2.22 34.58 -17.02
CA ARG A 66 -2.18 35.13 -18.38
C ARG A 66 -2.42 36.65 -18.40
N THR A 67 -1.89 37.38 -17.41
CA THR A 67 -2.09 38.83 -17.25
C THR A 67 -1.37 39.69 -18.30
N GLY A 68 -0.36 39.15 -18.98
CA GLY A 68 0.54 39.89 -19.86
C GLY A 68 1.51 40.80 -19.08
N PRO A 69 2.59 41.28 -19.73
CA PRO A 69 3.61 42.12 -19.08
C PRO A 69 3.04 43.47 -18.66
N SER A 70 3.28 43.82 -17.40
CA SER A 70 2.95 45.11 -16.79
C SER A 70 4.17 45.68 -16.09
N ARG A 71 4.24 47.01 -15.94
CA ARG A 71 5.36 47.63 -15.22
C ARG A 71 5.21 47.45 -13.72
N ALA A 72 6.34 47.24 -13.06
CA ALA A 72 6.45 47.22 -11.61
C ALA A 72 7.64 48.08 -11.18
N GLY A 73 7.43 48.97 -10.22
CA GLY A 73 8.47 49.82 -9.66
C GLY A 73 9.25 49.08 -8.57
N VAL A 74 10.56 49.33 -8.48
CA VAL A 74 11.40 48.74 -7.42
C VAL A 74 11.12 49.46 -6.10
N HIS A 75 10.42 48.79 -5.18
CA HIS A 75 10.02 49.32 -3.88
C HIS A 75 11.10 49.16 -2.80
N PHE A 76 11.84 48.05 -2.84
CA PHE A 76 12.95 47.76 -1.94
C PHE A 76 14.02 46.97 -2.70
N LEU A 77 15.30 47.22 -2.40
CA LEU A 77 16.43 46.56 -3.04
C LEU A 77 17.60 46.39 -2.06
N ALA A 78 17.93 45.15 -1.74
CA ALA A 78 19.11 44.74 -0.99
C ALA A 78 19.94 43.80 -1.87
N SER A 79 21.00 44.35 -2.48
CA SER A 79 21.91 43.63 -3.39
C SER A 79 23.32 43.62 -2.86
N ALA A 80 24.11 42.63 -3.28
CA ALA A 80 25.55 42.60 -3.09
C ALA A 80 26.26 43.70 -3.92
N ALA A 81 27.55 43.93 -3.65
CA ALA A 81 28.37 44.76 -4.54
C ALA A 81 28.50 44.09 -5.91
N ALA A 82 28.56 44.90 -6.99
CA ALA A 82 28.69 44.38 -8.34
C ALA A 82 29.89 43.43 -8.46
N GLY A 83 29.66 42.22 -8.98
CA GLY A 83 30.70 41.19 -9.16
C GLY A 83 30.95 40.27 -7.95
N SER A 84 30.20 40.40 -6.85
CA SER A 84 30.24 39.45 -5.72
C SER A 84 29.13 38.40 -5.82
N GLU A 85 29.33 37.22 -5.21
CA GLU A 85 28.28 36.19 -5.15
C GLU A 85 27.07 36.69 -4.35
N PRO A 86 25.83 36.32 -4.74
CA PRO A 86 24.64 36.82 -4.06
C PRO A 86 24.57 36.29 -2.62
N PRO A 87 24.43 37.17 -1.60
CA PRO A 87 24.35 36.75 -0.21
C PRO A 87 23.00 36.10 0.10
N THR A 88 22.94 35.39 1.22
CA THR A 88 21.65 35.08 1.85
C THR A 88 20.99 36.41 2.21
N GLY A 89 19.79 36.67 1.68
CA GLY A 89 19.15 37.99 1.75
C GLY A 89 19.29 38.86 0.49
N ASP A 90 19.83 38.32 -0.63
CA ASP A 90 19.72 38.99 -1.94
C ASP A 90 18.24 39.15 -2.35
N LEU A 91 17.69 40.35 -2.19
CA LEU A 91 16.25 40.58 -2.12
C LEU A 91 15.82 41.88 -2.78
N ALA A 92 14.84 41.80 -3.67
CA ALA A 92 14.09 42.95 -4.17
C ALA A 92 12.59 42.77 -3.92
N VAL A 93 11.92 43.89 -3.65
CA VAL A 93 10.45 43.97 -3.60
C VAL A 93 10.00 44.91 -4.69
N LEU A 94 9.10 44.45 -5.55
CA LEU A 94 8.53 45.19 -6.65
C LEU A 94 7.08 45.56 -6.32
N ARG A 95 6.66 46.77 -6.66
CA ARG A 95 5.27 47.21 -6.55
C ARG A 95 4.65 47.25 -7.94
N LEU A 96 3.59 46.47 -8.14
CA LEU A 96 2.85 46.41 -9.39
C LEU A 96 2.14 47.73 -9.65
N GLU A 97 2.27 48.29 -10.86
CA GLU A 97 1.52 49.48 -11.26
C GLU A 97 0.08 49.13 -11.67
N THR A 98 -0.12 47.91 -12.18
CA THR A 98 -1.42 47.38 -12.57
C THR A 98 -1.96 46.46 -11.48
N ALA A 99 -3.18 46.71 -11.02
CA ALA A 99 -3.85 45.85 -10.05
C ALA A 99 -4.15 44.47 -10.67
N LEU A 100 -3.89 43.41 -9.90
CA LEU A 100 -4.26 42.05 -10.26
C LEU A 100 -5.77 41.80 -10.10
N PRO A 101 -6.31 40.76 -10.76
CA PRO A 101 -7.69 40.34 -10.53
C PRO A 101 -8.02 40.14 -9.04
N PRO A 102 -9.22 40.52 -8.57
CA PRO A 102 -9.57 40.60 -7.15
C PRO A 102 -9.68 39.24 -6.45
N ASP A 103 -9.58 38.15 -7.19
CA ASP A 103 -9.54 36.75 -6.77
C ASP A 103 -8.12 36.23 -6.52
N VAL A 104 -7.09 36.90 -7.04
CA VAL A 104 -5.70 36.53 -6.78
C VAL A 104 -5.36 36.80 -5.31
N ARG A 105 -4.76 35.82 -4.63
CA ARG A 105 -4.30 35.95 -3.24
C ARG A 105 -2.78 35.82 -3.16
N PRO A 106 -2.11 36.59 -2.29
CA PRO A 106 -0.69 36.38 -2.02
C PRO A 106 -0.42 35.04 -1.32
N VAL A 107 0.80 34.53 -1.43
CA VAL A 107 1.19 33.25 -0.77
C VAL A 107 1.51 33.42 0.71
N GLU A 108 1.33 32.34 1.47
CA GLU A 108 1.80 32.25 2.86
C GLU A 108 3.24 31.74 2.92
N PHE A 109 4.01 32.26 3.88
CA PHE A 109 5.38 31.81 4.16
C PHE A 109 5.46 30.97 5.43
N ALA A 110 6.22 29.88 5.38
CA ALA A 110 6.48 29.04 6.55
C ALA A 110 7.49 29.71 7.49
N ALA A 111 7.31 29.54 8.80
CA ALA A 111 8.22 30.09 9.80
C ALA A 111 9.60 29.39 9.86
N SER A 112 9.72 28.18 9.31
CA SER A 112 10.96 27.42 9.29
C SER A 112 11.01 26.45 8.11
N ALA A 113 12.20 25.99 7.74
CA ALA A 113 12.45 25.05 6.66
C ALA A 113 13.34 23.87 7.15
N PRO A 114 12.77 22.92 7.91
CA PRO A 114 13.52 21.78 8.43
C PRO A 114 14.07 20.89 7.30
N PRO A 115 15.15 20.12 7.54
CA PRO A 115 15.64 19.08 6.62
C PRO A 115 14.59 18.03 6.26
N GLY A 116 14.63 17.54 5.02
CA GLY A 116 13.84 16.40 4.55
C GLY A 116 12.47 16.72 3.94
N LEU A 117 12.05 17.99 3.94
CA LEU A 117 10.79 18.41 3.30
C LEU A 117 10.87 18.29 1.80
N GLN A 118 9.84 17.71 1.17
CA GLN A 118 9.66 17.78 -0.28
C GLN A 118 9.31 19.20 -0.69
N VAL A 119 9.94 19.65 -1.79
CA VAL A 119 9.73 20.98 -2.35
C VAL A 119 9.53 20.95 -3.86
N SER A 120 8.76 21.92 -4.36
CA SER A 120 8.55 22.19 -5.78
C SER A 120 8.86 23.65 -6.07
N VAL A 121 9.54 23.91 -7.19
CA VAL A 121 9.96 25.25 -7.61
C VAL A 121 9.61 25.44 -9.08
N TYR A 122 8.96 26.56 -9.41
CA TYR A 122 8.68 26.95 -10.80
C TYR A 122 9.49 28.19 -11.16
N GLY A 123 10.31 28.11 -12.21
CA GLY A 123 11.15 29.21 -12.68
C GLY A 123 11.28 29.19 -14.19
N PHE A 124 12.08 30.11 -14.73
CA PHE A 124 12.17 30.39 -16.17
C PHE A 124 13.60 30.19 -16.70
N PRO A 125 14.11 28.95 -16.73
CA PRO A 125 15.46 28.68 -17.23
C PRO A 125 15.57 28.92 -18.74
N ASN A 126 16.80 29.17 -19.22
CA ASN A 126 17.06 29.41 -20.64
C ASN A 126 16.53 28.25 -21.51
N GLY A 127 15.86 28.58 -22.63
CA GLY A 127 15.18 27.62 -23.51
C GLY A 127 13.76 27.23 -23.07
N TYR A 128 13.28 27.72 -21.92
CA TYR A 128 11.93 27.45 -21.40
C TYR A 128 11.23 28.78 -21.01
N PRO A 129 10.82 29.61 -21.99
CA PRO A 129 10.23 30.93 -21.73
C PRO A 129 8.90 30.87 -20.96
N ASP A 130 8.15 29.77 -21.11
CA ASP A 130 6.90 29.54 -20.38
C ASP A 130 7.13 29.02 -18.95
N GLY A 131 8.37 28.67 -18.59
CA GLY A 131 8.75 28.16 -17.28
C GLY A 131 8.76 26.64 -17.18
N ARG A 132 9.37 26.14 -16.10
CA ARG A 132 9.53 24.70 -15.84
C ARG A 132 9.56 24.37 -14.35
N TRP A 133 8.87 23.31 -13.97
CA TRP A 133 8.93 22.75 -12.61
C TRP A 133 10.22 21.98 -12.35
N VAL A 134 10.76 22.13 -11.14
CA VAL A 134 11.81 21.29 -10.55
C VAL A 134 11.34 20.81 -9.18
N SER A 135 11.54 19.52 -8.92
CA SER A 135 11.28 18.92 -7.60
C SER A 135 12.59 18.66 -6.87
N GLY A 136 12.57 18.84 -5.55
CA GLY A 136 13.71 18.62 -4.69
C GLY A 136 13.32 18.38 -3.24
N ARG A 137 14.32 18.38 -2.37
CA ARG A 137 14.14 18.30 -0.92
C ARG A 137 15.04 19.28 -0.18
N THR A 138 14.62 19.74 0.99
CA THR A 138 15.51 20.48 1.90
C THR A 138 16.57 19.54 2.48
N VAL A 139 17.83 19.97 2.48
CA VAL A 139 18.96 19.22 3.06
C VAL A 139 19.26 19.71 4.46
N GLY A 140 19.34 21.03 4.63
CA GLY A 140 19.56 21.67 5.93
C GLY A 140 20.04 23.12 5.81
N SER A 141 20.05 23.81 6.95
CA SER A 141 20.53 25.18 7.07
C SER A 141 22.07 25.25 7.04
N LEU A 142 22.60 26.23 6.33
CA LEU A 142 24.02 26.56 6.29
C LEU A 142 24.34 27.64 7.34
N PRO A 143 25.62 27.78 7.75
CA PRO A 143 26.04 28.84 8.68
C PRO A 143 25.73 30.26 8.19
N SER A 144 25.54 30.45 6.88
CA SER A 144 25.15 31.73 6.28
C SER A 144 23.67 32.09 6.47
N GLY A 145 22.85 31.19 7.03
CA GLY A 145 21.40 31.33 7.14
C GLY A 145 20.62 30.80 5.92
N ALA A 146 21.30 30.47 4.83
CA ALA A 146 20.68 29.82 3.66
C ALA A 146 20.23 28.39 3.98
N VAL A 147 19.28 27.86 3.21
CA VAL A 147 18.93 26.44 3.24
C VAL A 147 19.32 25.80 1.91
N GLN A 148 20.07 24.70 2.00
CA GLN A 148 20.43 23.90 0.83
C GLN A 148 19.26 23.02 0.40
N LEU A 149 19.03 22.96 -0.91
CA LEU A 149 18.09 22.08 -1.59
C LEU A 149 18.86 21.08 -2.44
N GLU A 150 18.36 19.85 -2.51
CA GLU A 150 18.87 18.81 -3.40
C GLU A 150 17.77 18.40 -4.38
N VAL A 151 18.12 18.38 -5.66
CA VAL A 151 17.19 18.00 -6.74
C VAL A 151 16.91 16.50 -6.68
N THR A 152 15.63 16.13 -6.80
CA THR A 152 15.19 14.73 -6.87
C THR A 152 14.79 14.29 -8.29
N ASP A 153 14.60 15.24 -9.21
CA ASP A 153 14.30 15.00 -10.62
C ASP A 153 15.57 15.07 -11.52
N SER A 154 15.43 14.73 -12.79
CA SER A 154 16.44 14.84 -13.84
C SER A 154 16.75 16.29 -14.26
N ALA A 155 15.90 17.25 -13.91
CA ALA A 155 16.07 18.68 -14.20
C ALA A 155 16.71 19.40 -13.00
N GLY A 156 17.90 19.99 -13.18
CA GLY A 156 18.63 20.71 -12.14
C GLY A 156 18.15 22.16 -11.92
N PHE A 157 18.51 22.74 -10.77
CA PHE A 157 18.43 24.19 -10.55
C PHE A 157 19.49 24.89 -11.39
N THR A 158 19.08 25.69 -12.37
CA THR A 158 19.99 26.46 -13.24
C THR A 158 19.63 27.96 -13.20
N GLY A 159 20.38 28.79 -13.93
CA GLY A 159 20.01 30.20 -14.10
C GLY A 159 18.58 30.35 -14.65
N GLY A 160 17.79 31.25 -14.06
CA GLY A 160 16.37 31.46 -14.35
C GLY A 160 15.42 30.99 -13.24
N TYR A 161 15.90 30.22 -12.26
CA TYR A 161 15.15 29.89 -11.03
C TYR A 161 15.33 30.92 -9.91
N SER A 162 16.28 31.85 -10.03
CA SER A 162 16.48 32.90 -9.04
C SER A 162 15.21 33.72 -8.82
N GLY A 163 14.88 33.96 -7.55
CA GLY A 163 13.65 34.61 -7.09
C GLY A 163 12.41 33.72 -7.08
N ALA A 164 12.48 32.47 -7.56
CA ALA A 164 11.35 31.56 -7.56
C ALA A 164 10.97 31.11 -6.14
N PRO A 165 9.67 30.98 -5.83
CA PRO A 165 9.22 30.49 -4.53
C PRO A 165 9.51 28.99 -4.38
N VAL A 166 10.04 28.62 -3.21
CA VAL A 166 10.24 27.22 -2.82
C VAL A 166 9.01 26.74 -2.07
N TRP A 167 8.11 26.07 -2.78
CA TRP A 167 6.86 25.58 -2.21
C TRP A 167 7.05 24.24 -1.53
N SER A 168 6.53 24.08 -0.31
CA SER A 168 6.40 22.76 0.31
C SER A 168 4.94 22.31 0.30
N PRO A 169 4.60 21.23 -0.44
CA PRO A 169 3.26 20.65 -0.38
C PRO A 169 2.90 20.16 1.04
N GLU A 170 3.90 19.75 1.82
CA GLU A 170 3.73 19.26 3.19
C GLU A 170 3.28 20.37 4.15
N LEU A 171 3.80 21.59 3.97
CA LEU A 171 3.42 22.73 4.82
C LEU A 171 2.32 23.60 4.22
N GLY A 172 1.99 23.42 2.94
CA GLY A 172 1.06 24.29 2.22
C GLY A 172 1.53 25.76 2.22
N ALA A 173 2.85 25.99 2.23
CA ALA A 173 3.44 27.32 2.33
C ALA A 173 4.76 27.41 1.55
N VAL A 174 5.14 28.64 1.21
CA VAL A 174 6.45 28.96 0.63
C VAL A 174 7.50 29.01 1.75
N LEU A 175 8.57 28.24 1.60
CA LEU A 175 9.67 28.19 2.58
C LEU A 175 10.62 29.39 2.47
N GLY A 176 10.73 29.95 1.27
CA GLY A 176 11.69 30.99 0.90
C GLY A 176 11.76 31.17 -0.61
N ILE A 177 12.78 31.89 -1.09
CA ILE A 177 13.06 32.05 -2.52
C ILE A 177 14.45 31.51 -2.87
N ILE A 178 14.59 30.92 -4.06
CA ILE A 178 15.91 30.51 -4.61
C ILE A 178 16.75 31.75 -4.87
N PHE A 179 18.01 31.78 -4.42
CA PHE A 179 18.94 32.87 -4.76
C PHE A 179 20.21 32.41 -5.48
N ALA A 180 20.56 31.13 -5.37
CA ALA A 180 21.72 30.57 -6.05
C ALA A 180 21.52 29.09 -6.37
N ALA A 181 22.30 28.58 -7.33
CA ALA A 181 22.36 27.17 -7.68
C ALA A 181 23.79 26.78 -8.09
N ASP A 182 24.13 25.49 -7.96
CA ASP A 182 25.45 24.98 -8.32
C ASP A 182 25.66 24.94 -9.86
N GLY A 183 26.84 25.36 -10.31
CA GLY A 183 27.16 25.56 -11.74
C GLY A 183 27.31 24.26 -12.53
N GLN A 184 27.67 23.14 -11.91
CA GLN A 184 27.85 21.85 -12.58
C GLN A 184 26.58 20.98 -12.45
N GLY A 185 25.65 21.15 -13.39
CA GLY A 185 24.47 20.28 -13.52
C GLY A 185 23.33 20.57 -12.55
N GLY A 186 23.39 21.65 -11.77
CA GLY A 186 22.25 22.16 -10.99
C GLY A 186 21.72 21.23 -9.91
N ARG A 187 22.55 20.30 -9.40
CA ARG A 187 22.10 19.28 -8.44
C ARG A 187 21.76 19.84 -7.07
N ALA A 188 22.37 20.98 -6.71
CA ALA A 188 22.10 21.70 -5.47
C ALA A 188 21.61 23.12 -5.77
N GLY A 189 20.61 23.56 -5.00
CA GLY A 189 20.09 24.92 -4.99
C GLY A 189 20.19 25.51 -3.59
N TYR A 190 20.19 26.84 -3.49
CA TYR A 190 20.24 27.55 -2.21
C TYR A 190 19.09 28.54 -2.14
N MET A 191 18.34 28.51 -1.03
CA MET A 191 17.24 29.41 -0.79
C MET A 191 17.50 30.34 0.40
N SER A 192 16.96 31.56 0.31
CA SER A 192 16.81 32.48 1.42
C SER A 192 15.49 32.15 2.11
N PRO A 193 15.51 31.51 3.30
CA PRO A 193 14.28 31.13 3.99
C PRO A 193 13.58 32.37 4.55
N ALA A 194 12.28 32.26 4.86
CA ALA A 194 11.47 33.37 5.35
C ALA A 194 12.10 34.16 6.54
N PRO A 195 12.75 33.53 7.54
CA PRO A 195 13.45 34.27 8.60
C PRO A 195 14.57 35.19 8.08
N ALA A 196 15.36 34.73 7.11
CA ALA A 196 16.43 35.53 6.51
C ALA A 196 15.88 36.70 5.66
N LEU A 197 14.73 36.47 4.99
CA LEU A 197 14.02 37.54 4.28
C LEU A 197 13.50 38.61 5.25
N ALA A 198 13.01 38.20 6.43
CA ALA A 198 12.52 39.11 7.47
C ALA A 198 13.64 39.92 8.14
N GLU A 199 14.84 39.35 8.27
CA GLU A 199 16.03 40.07 8.73
C GLU A 199 16.47 41.14 7.73
N THR A 200 16.34 40.85 6.43
CA THR A 200 16.74 41.77 5.35
C THR A 200 15.72 42.88 5.13
N TRP A 201 14.43 42.53 5.11
CA TRP A 201 13.32 43.47 4.95
C TRP A 201 12.41 43.41 6.18
N PRO A 202 12.60 44.32 7.16
CA PRO A 202 11.88 44.27 8.44
C PRO A 202 10.36 44.31 8.33
N GLU A 203 9.82 44.89 7.25
CA GLU A 203 8.37 44.95 7.01
C GLU A 203 7.79 43.62 6.51
N PHE A 204 8.62 42.67 6.08
CA PHE A 204 8.21 41.39 5.51
C PHE A 204 7.16 40.67 6.37
N ASN A 205 7.41 40.55 7.67
CA ASN A 205 6.46 39.89 8.59
C ASN A 205 5.13 40.64 8.70
N ALA A 206 5.15 41.97 8.67
CA ALA A 206 3.94 42.78 8.72
C ALA A 206 3.16 42.70 7.40
N VAL A 207 3.86 42.70 6.25
CA VAL A 207 3.27 42.59 4.92
C VAL A 207 2.63 41.23 4.72
N VAL A 208 3.37 40.13 4.96
CA VAL A 208 2.85 38.77 4.78
C VAL A 208 1.69 38.47 5.72
N ARG A 209 1.69 39.01 6.95
CA ARG A 209 0.55 38.84 7.91
C ARG A 209 -0.69 39.65 7.54
N SER A 210 -0.51 40.85 6.98
CA SER A 210 -1.62 41.76 6.64
C SER A 210 -2.17 41.58 5.22
N ALA A 211 -1.44 40.87 4.36
CA ALA A 211 -1.83 40.58 2.98
C ALA A 211 -3.22 39.90 2.84
N PRO A 212 -3.63 38.95 3.70
CA PRO A 212 -4.98 38.38 3.64
C PRO A 212 -6.09 39.36 4.07
N GLU A 213 -5.78 40.28 5.00
CA GLU A 213 -6.74 41.24 5.57
C GLU A 213 -6.94 42.46 4.68
N ARG A 214 -5.88 42.94 4.00
CA ARG A 214 -5.93 44.10 3.09
C ARG A 214 -6.59 43.81 1.74
N ALA A 215 -6.59 42.55 1.30
CA ALA A 215 -7.30 42.14 0.09
C ALA A 215 -8.84 42.16 0.22
N ALA A 216 -9.37 42.36 1.44
CA ALA A 216 -10.81 42.27 1.77
C ALA A 216 -11.54 43.61 1.94
N GLY A 217 -10.93 44.74 1.58
CA GLY A 217 -11.53 46.08 1.78
C GLY A 217 -12.66 46.45 0.82
N ALA A 218 -13.91 46.02 1.09
CA ALA A 218 -15.17 46.58 0.55
C ALA A 218 -16.39 46.19 1.43
N PRO A 219 -17.50 46.96 1.49
CA PRO A 219 -18.03 47.52 2.75
C PRO A 219 -19.01 46.68 3.59
N GLU A 220 -18.78 46.73 4.91
CA GLU A 220 -19.67 47.01 6.08
C GLU A 220 -21.17 46.64 6.13
N GLY A 221 -21.71 45.74 5.31
CA GLY A 221 -23.15 45.37 5.36
C GLY A 221 -23.49 44.14 6.20
N ARG A 222 -22.50 43.30 6.55
CA ARG A 222 -22.74 41.93 7.05
C ARG A 222 -22.29 41.69 8.49
N ARG A 223 -21.80 42.74 9.18
CA ARG A 223 -21.19 42.66 10.52
C ARG A 223 -22.13 42.23 11.65
N ARG A 224 -23.46 42.22 11.46
CA ARG A 224 -24.40 41.85 12.53
C ARG A 224 -24.75 40.36 12.66
N ARG A 225 -24.25 39.48 11.78
CA ARG A 225 -24.42 38.02 11.94
C ARG A 225 -23.13 37.26 12.29
N ALA A 226 -21.97 37.91 12.21
CA ALA A 226 -20.67 37.27 12.44
C ALA A 226 -20.20 37.34 13.90
N ALA A 227 -20.79 38.21 14.73
CA ALA A 227 -20.39 38.35 16.13
C ALA A 227 -20.72 37.13 17.01
N GLU A 228 -21.64 36.26 16.59
CA GLU A 228 -21.90 34.97 17.28
C GLU A 228 -20.98 33.83 16.82
N VAL A 229 -20.20 34.01 15.74
CA VAL A 229 -19.30 32.98 15.21
C VAL A 229 -17.85 33.16 15.73
N ALA A 230 -17.59 34.23 16.49
CA ALA A 230 -16.25 34.63 16.93
C ALA A 230 -15.63 33.77 18.06
N SER A 231 -16.06 32.53 18.24
CA SER A 231 -15.40 31.54 19.14
C SER A 231 -14.91 30.26 18.45
N GLY A 232 -15.09 30.12 17.13
CA GLY A 232 -14.59 28.97 16.35
C GLY A 232 -13.25 29.26 15.68
N GLY A 233 -12.16 28.73 16.24
CA GLY A 233 -10.84 28.78 15.60
C GLY A 233 -10.82 28.06 14.25
N ARG A 234 -10.30 28.74 13.23
CA ARG A 234 -9.73 28.24 11.96
C ARG A 234 -10.01 26.75 11.63
N GLU A 235 -11.14 26.45 11.00
CA GLU A 235 -11.36 25.15 10.34
C GLU A 235 -11.02 25.25 8.84
N ARG A 236 -9.74 25.10 8.50
CA ARG A 236 -9.37 24.48 7.21
C ARG A 236 -8.86 23.09 7.56
N THR A 237 -9.65 22.07 7.26
CA THR A 237 -9.22 20.69 7.37
C THR A 237 -7.99 20.51 6.50
N GLN A 238 -6.89 20.05 7.11
CA GLN A 238 -5.65 19.78 6.37
C GLN A 238 -5.94 18.74 5.27
N TRP A 239 -5.32 18.88 4.10
CA TRP A 239 -5.41 17.86 3.06
C TRP A 239 -4.84 16.55 3.62
N VAL A 240 -5.67 15.51 3.72
CA VAL A 240 -5.25 14.18 4.16
C VAL A 240 -5.04 13.31 2.93
N SER A 241 -3.87 12.68 2.84
CA SER A 241 -3.57 11.73 1.78
C SER A 241 -4.40 10.45 1.91
N ASP A 242 -4.91 9.94 0.78
CA ASP A 242 -5.52 8.61 0.61
C ASP A 242 -4.46 7.49 0.44
N ALA A 243 -3.17 7.80 0.51
CA ALA A 243 -2.15 6.76 0.48
C ALA A 243 -2.33 5.79 1.67
N PRO A 244 -2.08 4.47 1.50
CA PRO A 244 -2.23 3.53 2.60
C PRO A 244 -1.36 3.93 3.78
N ALA A 245 -1.98 4.11 4.95
CA ALA A 245 -1.40 4.76 6.10
C ALA A 245 -0.15 4.06 6.67
N ASP A 246 0.84 4.84 7.09
CA ASP A 246 2.02 4.34 7.79
C ASP A 246 1.86 4.30 9.32
N HIS A 247 0.90 5.06 9.86
CA HIS A 247 0.55 5.09 11.28
C HIS A 247 -0.83 4.51 11.49
N ASP A 248 -0.93 3.58 12.44
CA ASP A 248 -2.18 2.89 12.71
C ASP A 248 -3.09 3.71 13.64
N MET A 249 -4.12 4.31 13.04
CA MET A 249 -5.16 5.04 13.76
C MET A 249 -6.41 4.20 14.02
N LEU A 250 -6.51 3.01 13.42
CA LEU A 250 -7.71 2.16 13.37
C LEU A 250 -7.46 0.77 13.98
N LYS A 251 -6.42 0.64 14.82
CA LYS A 251 -6.01 -0.60 15.50
C LYS A 251 -5.74 -1.78 14.55
N ARG A 252 -5.40 -1.50 13.28
CA ARG A 252 -5.07 -2.49 12.25
C ARG A 252 -3.82 -3.30 12.60
N THR A 253 -2.91 -2.77 13.41
CA THR A 253 -1.73 -3.45 13.93
C THR A 253 -2.12 -4.64 14.81
N ALA A 254 -3.16 -4.50 15.63
CA ALA A 254 -3.66 -5.61 16.44
C ALA A 254 -4.19 -6.75 15.57
N LEU A 255 -4.90 -6.43 14.49
CA LEU A 255 -5.34 -7.45 13.52
C LEU A 255 -4.15 -8.05 12.74
N ALA A 256 -3.16 -7.25 12.37
CA ALA A 256 -1.91 -7.74 11.78
C ALA A 256 -1.20 -8.72 12.72
N ASN A 257 -1.18 -8.46 14.03
CA ASN A 257 -0.64 -9.36 15.04
C ASN A 257 -1.42 -10.68 15.12
N VAL A 258 -2.75 -10.62 15.08
CA VAL A 258 -3.61 -11.82 15.01
C VAL A 258 -3.24 -12.67 13.80
N LEU A 259 -3.18 -12.05 12.60
CA LEU A 259 -2.81 -12.73 11.36
C LEU A 259 -1.39 -13.31 11.41
N ALA A 260 -0.42 -12.55 11.91
CA ALA A 260 0.96 -13.01 12.07
C ALA A 260 1.05 -14.22 13.00
N ARG A 261 0.31 -14.21 14.13
CA ARG A 261 0.22 -15.36 15.04
C ARG A 261 -0.37 -16.59 14.36
N GLN A 262 -1.44 -16.44 13.58
CA GLN A 262 -2.06 -17.55 12.83
C GLN A 262 -1.10 -18.12 11.77
N LEU A 263 -0.40 -17.26 11.03
CA LEU A 263 0.62 -17.68 10.07
C LEU A 263 1.76 -18.45 10.73
N ARG A 264 2.26 -17.95 11.87
CA ARG A 264 3.31 -18.62 12.67
C ARG A 264 2.83 -19.98 13.21
N HIS A 265 1.59 -20.05 13.67
CA HIS A 265 1.00 -21.28 14.20
C HIS A 265 0.79 -22.34 13.10
N ALA A 266 0.19 -21.96 11.98
CA ALA A 266 0.01 -22.84 10.81
C ALA A 266 1.35 -23.39 10.30
N ARG A 267 2.40 -22.55 10.33
CA ARG A 267 3.77 -22.94 9.97
C ARG A 267 4.36 -23.98 10.91
N THR A 268 4.03 -23.95 12.20
CA THR A 268 4.52 -24.91 13.20
C THR A 268 3.76 -26.23 13.17
N GLU A 269 2.43 -26.19 13.00
CA GLU A 269 1.61 -27.42 12.98
C GLU A 269 1.72 -28.17 11.65
N THR A 270 1.75 -27.43 10.54
CA THR A 270 1.77 -27.99 9.18
C THR A 270 2.84 -27.33 8.33
N PRO A 271 4.14 -27.56 8.61
CA PRO A 271 5.24 -26.95 7.85
C PRO A 271 5.22 -27.33 6.37
N ASP A 272 4.60 -28.47 6.03
CA ASP A 272 4.52 -28.98 4.66
C ASP A 272 3.31 -28.52 3.85
N ALA A 273 2.40 -27.76 4.46
CA ALA A 273 1.21 -27.28 3.79
C ALA A 273 1.17 -25.76 3.77
N SER A 274 0.87 -25.22 2.59
CA SER A 274 0.71 -23.80 2.41
C SER A 274 -0.59 -23.31 3.04
N PHE A 275 -0.52 -22.16 3.70
CA PHE A 275 -1.66 -21.54 4.39
C PHE A 275 -2.10 -20.30 3.60
N LEU A 276 -3.32 -20.32 3.05
CA LEU A 276 -3.92 -19.22 2.30
C LEU A 276 -4.96 -18.53 3.19
N VAL A 277 -4.75 -17.24 3.40
CA VAL A 277 -5.63 -16.33 4.13
C VAL A 277 -6.26 -15.37 3.14
N HIS A 278 -7.58 -15.23 3.19
CA HIS A 278 -8.31 -14.18 2.52
C HIS A 278 -8.56 -13.03 3.49
N VAL A 279 -8.16 -11.82 3.13
CA VAL A 279 -8.52 -10.59 3.83
C VAL A 279 -9.68 -9.96 3.06
N ASP A 280 -10.87 -10.09 3.63
CA ASP A 280 -12.14 -9.74 3.02
C ASP A 280 -12.56 -8.33 3.43
N GLY A 281 -12.88 -7.47 2.47
CA GLY A 281 -13.45 -6.17 2.77
C GLY A 281 -13.72 -5.37 1.51
N SER A 282 -14.72 -4.48 1.60
CA SER A 282 -15.07 -3.59 0.50
C SER A 282 -13.94 -2.62 0.16
N TRP A 283 -14.09 -1.92 -0.96
CA TRP A 283 -13.13 -0.90 -1.38
C TRP A 283 -13.06 0.23 -0.33
N GLY A 284 -11.85 0.74 -0.07
CA GLY A 284 -11.62 1.82 0.91
C GLY A 284 -11.51 1.38 2.38
N THR A 285 -11.69 0.09 2.70
CA THR A 285 -11.63 -0.41 4.10
C THR A 285 -10.23 -0.46 4.72
N GLY A 286 -9.17 -0.17 3.94
CA GLY A 286 -7.79 -0.16 4.41
C GLY A 286 -7.05 -1.51 4.30
N LYS A 287 -7.46 -2.38 3.36
CA LYS A 287 -6.81 -3.68 3.10
C LYS A 287 -5.29 -3.55 2.87
N SER A 288 -4.86 -2.63 2.00
CA SER A 288 -3.43 -2.39 1.73
C SER A 288 -2.67 -1.90 2.96
N THR A 289 -3.31 -1.07 3.81
CA THR A 289 -2.73 -0.65 5.11
C THR A 289 -2.51 -1.85 6.02
N LEU A 290 -3.48 -2.76 6.13
CA LEU A 290 -3.33 -3.99 6.92
C LEU A 290 -2.17 -4.86 6.39
N LEU A 291 -2.03 -5.02 5.07
CA LEU A 291 -0.92 -5.77 4.48
C LEU A 291 0.45 -5.14 4.79
N LYS A 292 0.57 -3.81 4.73
CA LYS A 292 1.79 -3.09 5.12
C LYS A 292 2.15 -3.33 6.59
N LEU A 293 1.17 -3.27 7.49
CA LEU A 293 1.38 -3.51 8.92
C LEU A 293 1.75 -4.98 9.19
N LEU A 294 1.07 -5.92 8.53
CA LEU A 294 1.39 -7.35 8.59
C LEU A 294 2.82 -7.64 8.09
N ALA A 295 3.26 -6.97 7.03
CA ALA A 295 4.64 -7.08 6.55
C ALA A 295 5.64 -6.65 7.63
N ARG A 296 5.39 -5.53 8.33
CA ARG A 296 6.23 -5.05 9.44
C ARG A 296 6.34 -6.09 10.55
N GLU A 297 5.23 -6.71 10.94
CA GLU A 297 5.21 -7.75 11.98
C GLU A 297 5.98 -9.02 11.57
N LEU A 298 5.93 -9.38 10.28
CA LEU A 298 6.56 -10.59 9.75
C LEU A 298 8.02 -10.40 9.33
N HIS A 299 8.50 -9.17 9.09
CA HIS A 299 9.89 -8.91 8.67
C HIS A 299 10.93 -9.47 9.66
N SER A 300 10.56 -9.55 10.93
CA SER A 300 11.40 -10.04 12.01
C SER A 300 11.71 -11.53 11.91
N ASP A 301 10.88 -12.36 11.27
CA ASP A 301 11.03 -13.83 11.23
C ASP A 301 10.82 -14.46 9.84
N SER A 302 10.34 -13.70 8.85
CA SER A 302 9.92 -14.20 7.54
C SER A 302 10.44 -13.32 6.37
N ILE A 303 10.47 -13.89 5.17
CA ILE A 303 10.68 -13.15 3.91
C ILE A 303 9.30 -12.78 3.38
N VAL A 304 9.01 -11.49 3.33
CA VAL A 304 7.74 -10.96 2.84
C VAL A 304 7.90 -10.54 1.38
N ALA A 305 7.02 -11.05 0.51
CA ALA A 305 6.99 -10.71 -0.91
C ALA A 305 5.64 -10.06 -1.26
N PHE A 306 5.66 -8.78 -1.62
CA PHE A 306 4.47 -8.08 -2.12
C PHE A 306 4.23 -8.40 -3.59
N PHE A 307 3.00 -8.76 -3.91
CA PHE A 307 2.54 -9.09 -5.26
C PHE A 307 1.28 -8.28 -5.60
N ASP A 308 1.49 -7.17 -6.28
CA ASP A 308 0.42 -6.33 -6.86
C ASP A 308 -0.07 -6.98 -8.15
N THR A 309 -1.28 -7.52 -8.14
CA THR A 309 -1.82 -8.27 -9.29
C THR A 309 -2.16 -7.35 -10.45
N TRP A 310 -2.58 -6.12 -10.19
CA TRP A 310 -2.97 -5.16 -11.21
C TRP A 310 -1.78 -4.71 -12.05
N ARG A 311 -0.61 -4.51 -11.43
CA ARG A 311 0.66 -4.24 -12.14
C ARG A 311 1.08 -5.38 -13.08
N HIS A 312 0.73 -6.61 -12.73
CA HIS A 312 1.13 -7.81 -13.46
C HIS A 312 0.00 -8.37 -14.36
N VAL A 313 -1.17 -7.72 -14.43
CA VAL A 313 -2.34 -8.24 -15.15
C VAL A 313 -2.09 -8.48 -16.63
N ARG A 314 -1.21 -7.68 -17.24
CA ARG A 314 -0.84 -7.80 -18.67
C ARG A 314 0.30 -8.80 -18.92
N ILE A 315 0.83 -9.41 -17.86
CA ILE A 315 1.96 -10.33 -17.93
C ILE A 315 1.43 -11.76 -17.84
N GLU A 316 1.25 -12.39 -19.00
CA GLU A 316 0.94 -13.82 -19.05
C GLU A 316 2.22 -14.64 -19.31
N PRO A 317 2.37 -15.79 -18.65
CA PRO A 317 1.40 -16.39 -17.72
C PRO A 317 1.51 -15.86 -16.26
N PRO A 318 0.42 -15.83 -15.47
CA PRO A 318 0.42 -15.24 -14.11
C PRO A 318 1.42 -15.89 -13.15
N TRP A 319 1.65 -17.20 -13.29
CA TRP A 319 2.63 -17.93 -12.49
C TRP A 319 4.06 -17.39 -12.63
N TRP A 320 4.41 -16.87 -13.81
CA TRP A 320 5.76 -16.35 -14.06
C TRP A 320 6.00 -15.09 -13.22
N ALA A 321 5.04 -14.18 -13.19
CA ALA A 321 5.10 -12.97 -12.39
C ALA A 321 5.23 -13.31 -10.89
N LEU A 322 4.45 -14.30 -10.44
CA LEU A 322 4.52 -14.79 -9.06
C LEU A 322 5.91 -15.35 -8.73
N LEU A 323 6.47 -16.20 -9.60
CA LEU A 323 7.80 -16.75 -9.36
C LEU A 323 8.85 -15.64 -9.30
N VAL A 324 8.87 -14.73 -10.27
CA VAL A 324 9.86 -13.65 -10.33
C VAL A 324 9.80 -12.81 -9.07
N THR A 325 8.61 -12.58 -8.52
CA THR A 325 8.40 -11.85 -7.27
C THR A 325 8.97 -12.60 -6.07
N ILE A 326 8.65 -13.89 -5.92
CA ILE A 326 9.21 -14.73 -4.85
C ILE A 326 10.74 -14.79 -4.95
N ARG A 327 11.27 -15.03 -6.15
CA ARG A 327 12.70 -15.07 -6.44
C ARG A 327 13.37 -13.76 -6.06
N LYS A 328 12.79 -12.61 -6.45
CA LYS A 328 13.31 -11.27 -6.13
C LYS A 328 13.36 -11.06 -4.62
N ALA A 329 12.30 -11.40 -3.88
CA ALA A 329 12.27 -11.28 -2.42
C ALA A 329 13.36 -12.14 -1.75
N VAL A 330 13.48 -13.41 -2.18
CA VAL A 330 14.50 -14.35 -1.67
C VAL A 330 15.92 -13.86 -1.97
N VAL A 331 16.19 -13.31 -3.16
CA VAL A 331 17.51 -12.75 -3.51
C VAL A 331 17.80 -11.47 -2.73
N GLN A 332 16.83 -10.57 -2.61
CA GLN A 332 17.00 -9.27 -1.95
C GLN A 332 17.23 -9.39 -0.45
N HIS A 333 16.64 -10.40 0.20
CA HIS A 333 16.84 -10.69 1.61
C HIS A 333 18.29 -11.09 1.96
N ARG A 334 19.10 -11.46 0.95
CA ARG A 334 20.51 -11.81 1.17
C ARG A 334 21.42 -10.59 1.12
N PRO A 335 22.52 -10.59 1.91
CA PRO A 335 23.60 -9.61 1.80
C PRO A 335 24.09 -9.49 0.35
N ARG A 336 24.42 -8.26 -0.09
CA ARG A 336 24.81 -7.97 -1.49
C ARG A 336 25.90 -8.91 -2.01
N TRP A 337 26.87 -9.28 -1.18
CA TRP A 337 27.97 -10.19 -1.53
C TRP A 337 27.58 -11.67 -1.69
N ARG A 338 26.48 -12.13 -1.06
CA ARG A 338 25.96 -13.51 -1.21
C ARG A 338 25.03 -13.68 -2.40
N ARG A 339 24.53 -12.58 -2.99
CA ARG A 339 23.63 -12.60 -4.14
C ARG A 339 24.22 -13.31 -5.37
N PRO A 340 25.44 -13.00 -5.85
CA PRO A 340 26.00 -13.66 -7.03
C PRO A 340 26.17 -15.17 -6.81
N LEU A 341 26.62 -15.59 -5.63
CA LEU A 341 26.75 -17.00 -5.29
C LEU A 341 25.40 -17.73 -5.30
N PHE A 342 24.35 -17.11 -4.78
CA PHE A 342 23.00 -17.69 -4.84
C PHE A 342 22.49 -17.83 -6.27
N LEU A 343 22.66 -16.79 -7.10
CA LEU A 343 22.27 -16.81 -8.52
C LEU A 343 23.03 -17.88 -9.31
N LEU A 344 24.32 -18.09 -9.00
CA LEU A 344 25.11 -19.18 -9.58
C LEU A 344 24.59 -20.55 -9.14
N ARG A 345 24.28 -20.74 -7.86
CA ARG A 345 23.67 -21.98 -7.35
C ARG A 345 22.31 -22.27 -7.98
N GLU A 346 21.50 -21.23 -8.18
CA GLU A 346 20.20 -21.31 -8.87
C GLU A 346 20.38 -21.75 -10.33
N LEU A 347 21.36 -21.16 -11.03
CA LEU A 347 21.70 -21.56 -12.40
C LEU A 347 22.15 -23.02 -12.46
N LEU A 348 23.06 -23.43 -11.58
CA LEU A 348 23.57 -24.81 -11.51
C LEU A 348 22.45 -25.82 -11.19
N ALA A 349 21.54 -25.47 -10.28
CA ALA A 349 20.39 -26.32 -9.94
C ALA A 349 19.46 -26.55 -11.15
N ARG A 350 19.23 -25.51 -11.96
CA ARG A 350 18.44 -25.59 -13.20
C ARG A 350 19.13 -26.43 -14.27
N VAL A 351 20.43 -26.21 -14.50
CA VAL A 351 21.21 -26.99 -15.47
C VAL A 351 21.21 -28.47 -15.11
N ARG A 352 21.34 -28.79 -13.82
CA ARG A 352 21.33 -30.17 -13.34
C ARG A 352 19.99 -30.88 -13.52
N ARG A 353 18.86 -30.17 -13.41
CA ARG A 353 17.51 -30.77 -13.49
C ARG A 353 17.07 -30.91 -14.93
N ASP A 354 16.76 -29.81 -15.59
CA ASP A 354 16.13 -29.86 -16.90
C ASP A 354 17.18 -30.01 -18.02
N GLY A 355 18.47 -29.79 -17.72
CA GLY A 355 19.57 -29.77 -18.70
C GLY A 355 20.32 -31.08 -18.85
N ALA A 356 20.09 -32.06 -17.97
CA ALA A 356 20.83 -33.32 -17.99
C ALA A 356 20.79 -34.05 -19.35
N PRO A 357 19.67 -34.13 -20.10
CA PRO A 357 19.65 -34.79 -21.41
C PRO A 357 20.43 -34.02 -22.48
N GLN A 358 20.38 -32.68 -22.44
CA GLN A 358 21.00 -31.79 -23.42
C GLN A 358 22.50 -31.57 -23.14
N VAL A 359 22.87 -31.59 -21.86
CA VAL A 359 24.25 -31.60 -21.40
C VAL A 359 24.87 -32.98 -21.63
N LEU A 360 24.14 -34.08 -21.40
CA LEU A 360 24.58 -35.43 -21.75
C LEU A 360 24.76 -35.58 -23.25
N SER A 361 23.83 -35.13 -24.09
CA SER A 361 24.00 -35.17 -25.55
C SER A 361 25.15 -34.28 -26.02
N GLY A 362 25.37 -33.12 -25.39
CA GLY A 362 26.54 -32.28 -25.62
C GLY A 362 27.86 -32.96 -25.20
N LEU A 363 27.89 -33.61 -24.02
CA LEU A 363 29.05 -34.37 -23.53
C LEU A 363 29.31 -35.61 -24.38
N LEU A 364 28.28 -36.28 -24.88
CA LEU A 364 28.39 -37.40 -25.83
C LEU A 364 28.90 -36.93 -27.19
N LEU A 365 28.48 -35.75 -27.67
CA LEU A 365 29.02 -35.14 -28.89
C LEU A 365 30.51 -34.79 -28.75
N VAL A 366 30.88 -34.13 -27.65
CA VAL A 366 32.27 -33.76 -27.35
C VAL A 366 33.12 -35.01 -27.11
N GLY A 367 32.61 -35.97 -26.34
CA GLY A 367 33.25 -37.26 -26.08
C GLY A 367 33.41 -38.11 -27.35
N GLY A 368 32.40 -38.15 -28.20
CA GLY A 368 32.44 -38.82 -29.50
C GLY A 368 33.44 -38.18 -30.46
N ALA A 369 33.55 -36.85 -30.48
CA ALA A 369 34.55 -36.16 -31.26
C ALA A 369 35.98 -36.36 -30.73
N LEU A 370 36.17 -36.37 -29.41
CA LEU A 370 37.44 -36.72 -28.77
C LEU A 370 37.84 -38.16 -29.06
N LEU A 371 36.90 -39.11 -29.01
CA LEU A 371 37.13 -40.51 -29.35
C LEU A 371 37.48 -40.67 -30.83
N ALA A 372 36.76 -40.01 -31.74
CA ALA A 372 37.08 -40.00 -33.17
C ALA A 372 38.48 -39.43 -33.43
N ALA A 373 38.84 -38.32 -32.77
CA ALA A 373 40.19 -37.75 -32.83
C ALA A 373 41.26 -38.72 -32.30
N LEU A 374 40.97 -39.46 -31.22
CA LEU A 374 41.90 -40.45 -30.66
C LEU A 374 42.07 -41.67 -31.58
N LEU A 375 41.00 -42.16 -32.20
CA LEU A 375 41.01 -43.28 -33.15
C LEU A 375 41.75 -42.93 -34.45
N LEU A 376 41.62 -41.69 -34.93
CA LEU A 376 42.40 -41.16 -36.06
C LEU A 376 43.90 -41.05 -35.71
N ARG A 377 44.24 -40.70 -34.46
CA ARG A 377 45.64 -40.62 -33.99
C ARG A 377 46.28 -41.99 -33.78
N ALA A 378 45.49 -43.00 -33.41
CA ALA A 378 45.95 -44.37 -33.19
C ALA A 378 46.04 -45.20 -34.50
N ASP A 379 45.88 -44.57 -35.67
CA ASP A 379 45.86 -45.21 -37.00
C ASP A 379 44.82 -46.34 -37.18
N VAL A 380 43.81 -46.39 -36.29
CA VAL A 380 42.69 -47.34 -36.39
C VAL A 380 41.76 -46.97 -37.55
N ILE A 381 41.71 -45.69 -37.91
CA ILE A 381 40.97 -45.15 -39.06
C ILE A 381 41.97 -44.40 -39.96
N THR A 382 42.22 -44.92 -41.16
CA THR A 382 43.24 -44.37 -42.08
C THR A 382 42.67 -43.24 -42.93
N VAL A 383 43.20 -42.03 -42.76
CA VAL A 383 42.88 -40.84 -43.59
C VAL A 383 44.18 -40.25 -44.14
N ARG A 384 44.26 -40.05 -45.46
CA ARG A 384 45.50 -39.76 -46.21
C ARG A 384 46.16 -38.38 -45.98
N SER A 385 45.70 -37.52 -45.05
CA SER A 385 46.30 -36.20 -44.80
C SER A 385 46.00 -35.64 -43.39
N VAL A 386 46.94 -35.77 -42.45
CA VAL A 386 46.60 -35.69 -41.00
C VAL A 386 47.07 -34.42 -40.28
N GLU A 387 48.07 -33.67 -40.73
CA GLU A 387 48.68 -32.64 -39.86
C GLU A 387 47.87 -31.32 -39.71
N PRO A 388 47.41 -30.65 -40.79
CA PRO A 388 46.66 -29.39 -40.66
C PRO A 388 45.17 -29.61 -40.33
N ALA A 389 44.60 -30.72 -40.81
CA ALA A 389 43.18 -31.02 -40.66
C ALA A 389 42.82 -31.36 -39.21
N PHE A 390 43.69 -32.06 -38.49
CA PHE A 390 43.45 -32.49 -37.10
C PHE A 390 43.34 -31.32 -36.12
N LYS A 391 44.25 -30.33 -36.21
CA LYS A 391 44.21 -29.12 -35.37
C LYS A 391 42.96 -28.29 -35.63
N THR A 392 42.54 -28.21 -36.90
CA THR A 392 41.36 -27.43 -37.29
C THR A 392 40.08 -28.09 -36.79
N VAL A 393 39.93 -29.40 -36.96
CA VAL A 393 38.75 -30.15 -36.51
C VAL A 393 38.61 -30.13 -34.98
N THR A 394 39.69 -30.36 -34.22
CA THR A 394 39.64 -30.33 -32.76
C THR A 394 39.33 -28.94 -32.21
N THR A 395 39.84 -27.87 -32.83
CA THR A 395 39.55 -26.48 -32.44
C THR A 395 38.11 -26.11 -32.78
N VAL A 396 37.61 -26.50 -33.95
CA VAL A 396 36.23 -26.25 -34.39
C VAL A 396 35.24 -27.01 -33.52
N VAL A 397 35.51 -28.27 -33.18
CA VAL A 397 34.62 -29.05 -32.32
C VAL A 397 34.67 -28.57 -30.86
N GLY A 398 35.85 -28.20 -30.35
CA GLY A 398 35.98 -27.58 -29.02
C GLY A 398 35.23 -26.25 -28.93
N ALA A 399 35.35 -25.40 -29.94
CA ALA A 399 34.63 -24.13 -30.04
C ALA A 399 33.12 -24.34 -30.21
N ALA A 400 32.69 -25.30 -31.03
CA ALA A 400 31.27 -25.63 -31.21
C ALA A 400 30.67 -26.20 -29.92
N GLY A 401 31.39 -27.07 -29.20
CA GLY A 401 30.99 -27.57 -27.89
C GLY A 401 30.87 -26.47 -26.84
N ALA A 402 31.82 -25.53 -26.82
CA ALA A 402 31.79 -24.36 -25.94
C ALA A 402 30.65 -23.39 -26.28
N LEU A 403 30.38 -23.15 -27.55
CA LEU A 403 29.27 -22.30 -28.01
C LEU A 403 27.91 -22.95 -27.77
N TRP A 404 27.79 -24.26 -27.94
CA TRP A 404 26.57 -25.01 -27.64
C TRP A 404 26.26 -25.02 -26.14
N THR A 405 27.27 -25.30 -25.30
CA THR A 405 27.12 -25.24 -23.83
C THR A 405 26.84 -23.82 -23.34
N ALA A 406 27.54 -22.81 -23.88
CA ALA A 406 27.22 -21.41 -23.61
C ALA A 406 25.80 -21.06 -24.07
N GLY A 407 25.36 -21.53 -25.23
CA GLY A 407 24.02 -21.32 -25.77
C GLY A 407 22.91 -21.93 -24.92
N ILE A 408 23.11 -23.14 -24.38
CA ILE A 408 22.18 -23.78 -23.43
C ILE A 408 22.13 -23.01 -22.11
N LEU A 409 23.28 -22.57 -21.59
CA LEU A 409 23.34 -21.77 -20.36
C LEU A 409 22.65 -20.42 -20.54
N LEU A 410 22.87 -19.78 -21.69
CA LEU A 410 22.28 -18.49 -22.03
C LEU A 410 20.78 -18.60 -22.28
N SER A 411 20.32 -19.64 -22.99
CA SER A 411 18.89 -19.86 -23.26
C SER A 411 18.11 -20.14 -21.98
N ARG A 412 18.67 -20.91 -21.04
CA ARG A 412 18.04 -21.25 -19.75
C ARG A 412 18.09 -20.11 -18.74
N TYR A 413 19.18 -19.35 -18.71
CA TYR A 413 19.23 -18.12 -17.92
C TYR A 413 18.21 -17.10 -18.44
N ALA A 414 18.12 -16.97 -19.77
CA ALA A 414 17.31 -15.94 -20.39
C ALA A 414 15.84 -16.38 -20.64
N MET A 415 15.49 -17.64 -20.41
CA MET A 415 14.14 -18.22 -20.38
C MET A 415 13.25 -17.56 -19.32
N TRP A 416 13.80 -17.34 -18.13
CA TRP A 416 13.07 -16.75 -17.00
C TRP A 416 13.25 -15.24 -16.90
N ALA A 417 14.05 -14.65 -17.80
CA ALA A 417 14.31 -13.22 -17.86
C ALA A 417 13.19 -12.45 -18.60
N SER A 418 12.30 -13.13 -19.34
CA SER A 418 11.20 -12.47 -20.06
C SER A 418 9.92 -13.31 -20.09
N ALA A 419 8.78 -12.64 -19.92
CA ALA A 419 7.45 -13.27 -19.97
C ALA A 419 7.16 -13.95 -21.31
N ARG A 420 7.68 -13.39 -22.42
CA ARG A 420 7.50 -13.96 -23.77
C ARG A 420 8.08 -15.39 -23.87
N ARG A 421 9.22 -15.66 -23.22
CA ARG A 421 9.84 -16.98 -23.22
C ARG A 421 9.18 -17.95 -22.25
N ALA A 422 8.54 -17.45 -21.19
CA ALA A 422 7.74 -18.28 -20.29
C ALA A 422 6.52 -18.87 -20.99
N ARG A 423 5.86 -18.13 -21.90
CA ARG A 423 4.79 -18.68 -22.75
C ARG A 423 5.29 -19.79 -23.66
N THR A 424 6.39 -19.55 -24.37
CA THR A 424 7.01 -20.57 -25.24
C THR A 424 7.40 -21.84 -24.47
N PHE A 425 7.72 -21.72 -23.19
CA PHE A 425 7.99 -22.87 -22.33
C PHE A 425 6.72 -23.68 -22.03
N GLU A 426 5.62 -23.01 -21.67
CA GLU A 426 4.32 -23.63 -21.43
C GLU A 426 3.84 -24.41 -22.67
N ASP A 427 4.03 -23.84 -23.86
CA ASP A 427 3.63 -24.44 -25.13
C ASP A 427 4.51 -25.64 -25.57
N SER A 428 5.75 -25.76 -25.07
CA SER A 428 6.75 -26.71 -25.58
C SER A 428 7.08 -27.87 -24.65
N HIS A 429 6.68 -27.80 -23.38
CA HIS A 429 6.94 -28.85 -22.39
C HIS A 429 5.69 -29.68 -22.12
N THR A 430 5.89 -30.97 -21.86
CA THR A 430 4.79 -31.91 -21.58
C THR A 430 4.18 -31.70 -20.19
N ASP A 431 4.97 -31.22 -19.23
CA ASP A 431 4.52 -30.85 -17.87
C ASP A 431 5.29 -29.62 -17.34
N PRO A 432 5.00 -28.42 -17.89
CA PRO A 432 5.73 -27.21 -17.52
C PRO A 432 5.50 -26.84 -16.04
N MET A 433 4.33 -27.13 -15.49
CA MET A 433 3.96 -26.70 -14.14
C MET A 433 4.71 -27.46 -13.05
N ASN A 434 5.03 -28.75 -13.27
CA ASN A 434 5.89 -29.47 -12.34
C ASN A 434 7.29 -28.86 -12.26
N ASP A 435 7.89 -28.43 -13.37
CA ASP A 435 9.20 -27.76 -13.39
C ASP A 435 9.16 -26.41 -12.66
N VAL A 436 8.10 -25.62 -12.87
CA VAL A 436 7.88 -24.35 -12.14
C VAL A 436 7.78 -24.63 -10.64
N ALA A 437 6.95 -25.60 -10.24
CA ALA A 437 6.79 -25.98 -8.85
C ALA A 437 8.14 -26.42 -8.26
N GLU A 438 8.90 -27.31 -8.92
CA GLU A 438 10.22 -27.76 -8.49
C GLU A 438 11.25 -26.62 -8.32
N HIS A 439 11.13 -25.58 -9.14
CA HIS A 439 11.96 -24.39 -9.00
C HIS A 439 11.54 -23.55 -7.79
N ILE A 440 10.24 -23.35 -7.56
CA ILE A 440 9.71 -22.74 -6.32
C ILE A 440 10.22 -23.52 -5.10
N ALA A 441 10.24 -24.87 -5.15
CA ALA A 441 10.84 -25.73 -4.11
C ALA A 441 12.23 -25.30 -3.74
N TRP A 442 13.02 -25.12 -4.79
CA TRP A 442 14.43 -24.90 -4.65
C TRP A 442 14.64 -23.53 -4.02
N LEU A 443 13.88 -22.52 -4.45
CA LEU A 443 13.88 -21.20 -3.83
C LEU A 443 13.49 -21.27 -2.36
N VAL A 444 12.37 -21.93 -2.03
CA VAL A 444 11.86 -22.06 -0.64
C VAL A 444 12.89 -22.76 0.24
N ARG A 445 13.46 -23.90 -0.20
CA ARG A 445 14.49 -24.65 0.55
C ARG A 445 15.75 -23.84 0.83
N HIS A 446 16.12 -22.93 -0.06
CA HIS A 446 17.32 -22.13 0.07
C HIS A 446 17.06 -20.72 0.61
N ALA A 447 15.80 -20.34 0.85
CA ALA A 447 15.42 -19.00 1.31
C ALA A 447 16.02 -18.68 2.69
N GLY A 448 16.18 -19.69 3.55
CA GLY A 448 16.73 -19.56 4.89
C GLY A 448 15.74 -19.00 5.92
N ARG A 449 14.56 -18.55 5.49
CA ARG A 449 13.43 -18.15 6.32
C ARG A 449 12.12 -18.52 5.61
N PRO A 450 11.01 -18.66 6.37
CA PRO A 450 9.67 -18.83 5.80
C PRO A 450 9.30 -17.69 4.85
N ILE A 451 8.54 -18.00 3.80
CA ILE A 451 8.12 -17.01 2.81
C ILE A 451 6.62 -16.73 3.00
N VAL A 452 6.26 -15.45 3.06
CA VAL A 452 4.86 -15.00 3.04
C VAL A 452 4.66 -14.08 1.85
N VAL A 453 3.72 -14.44 0.98
CA VAL A 453 3.35 -13.66 -0.20
C VAL A 453 2.08 -12.86 0.13
N LEU A 454 2.18 -11.54 0.06
CA LEU A 454 1.07 -10.62 0.26
C LEU A 454 0.56 -10.20 -1.11
N VAL A 455 -0.66 -10.59 -1.45
CA VAL A 455 -1.31 -10.35 -2.74
C VAL A 455 -2.34 -9.23 -2.59
N GLU A 456 -2.26 -8.21 -3.43
CA GLU A 456 -3.13 -7.04 -3.41
C GLU A 456 -3.66 -6.67 -4.80
N ASP A 457 -4.74 -5.87 -4.83
CA ASP A 457 -5.38 -5.31 -6.03
C ASP A 457 -6.00 -6.35 -6.99
N LEU A 458 -6.38 -7.53 -6.48
CA LEU A 458 -7.05 -8.56 -7.28
C LEU A 458 -8.50 -8.16 -7.64
N ASP A 459 -9.11 -7.29 -6.83
CA ASP A 459 -10.38 -6.63 -7.07
C ASP A 459 -10.35 -5.60 -8.23
N ARG A 460 -9.19 -5.40 -8.88
CA ARG A 460 -9.03 -4.60 -10.11
C ARG A 460 -8.84 -5.44 -11.38
N CYS A 461 -8.81 -6.75 -11.25
CA CYS A 461 -8.55 -7.68 -12.35
C CYS A 461 -9.85 -8.24 -12.96
N THR A 462 -9.77 -8.73 -14.20
CA THR A 462 -10.88 -9.44 -14.85
C THR A 462 -11.13 -10.80 -14.18
N ALA A 463 -12.36 -11.30 -14.25
CA ALA A 463 -12.73 -12.59 -13.66
C ALA A 463 -11.80 -13.73 -14.08
N ASP A 464 -11.50 -13.84 -15.38
CA ASP A 464 -10.60 -14.86 -15.92
C ASP A 464 -9.19 -14.78 -15.31
N TYR A 465 -8.65 -13.56 -15.16
CA TYR A 465 -7.33 -13.38 -14.56
C TYR A 465 -7.34 -13.77 -13.07
N VAL A 466 -8.39 -13.39 -12.33
CA VAL A 466 -8.55 -13.75 -10.91
C VAL A 466 -8.53 -15.26 -10.72
N VAL A 467 -9.33 -16.00 -11.50
CA VAL A 467 -9.41 -17.45 -11.45
C VAL A 467 -8.07 -18.08 -11.85
N ASN A 468 -7.50 -17.70 -12.99
CA ASN A 468 -6.23 -18.25 -13.47
C ASN A 468 -5.06 -17.98 -12.50
N PHE A 469 -5.03 -16.81 -11.87
CA PHE A 469 -4.03 -16.47 -10.87
C PHE A 469 -4.17 -17.33 -9.61
N LEU A 470 -5.38 -17.46 -9.06
CA LEU A 470 -5.60 -18.26 -7.85
C LEU A 470 -5.43 -19.76 -8.10
N ASP A 471 -5.75 -20.23 -9.30
CA ASP A 471 -5.44 -21.59 -9.74
C ASP A 471 -3.93 -21.80 -9.87
N SER A 472 -3.18 -20.81 -10.36
CA SER A 472 -1.71 -20.82 -10.36
C SER A 472 -1.16 -20.88 -8.94
N VAL A 473 -1.73 -20.11 -7.99
CA VAL A 473 -1.36 -20.22 -6.58
C VAL A 473 -1.68 -21.62 -6.08
N GLN A 474 -2.87 -22.18 -6.31
CA GLN A 474 -3.25 -23.49 -5.81
C GLN A 474 -2.34 -24.61 -6.35
N THR A 475 -2.12 -24.65 -7.67
CA THR A 475 -1.34 -25.70 -8.35
C THR A 475 0.14 -25.67 -7.98
N LEU A 476 0.74 -24.48 -7.85
CA LEU A 476 2.18 -24.34 -7.59
C LEU A 476 2.54 -24.47 -6.12
N VAL A 477 1.58 -24.27 -5.22
CA VAL A 477 1.83 -24.05 -3.79
C VAL A 477 1.14 -25.06 -2.89
N ARG A 478 -0.07 -25.53 -3.24
CA ARG A 478 -0.87 -26.41 -2.38
C ARG A 478 -0.67 -27.89 -2.72
N ASP A 479 -0.68 -28.23 -4.00
CA ASP A 479 -0.50 -29.60 -4.49
C ASP A 479 0.96 -29.89 -4.81
N VAL A 480 1.85 -29.57 -3.85
CA VAL A 480 3.27 -29.84 -3.96
C VAL A 480 3.48 -31.34 -4.25
N PRO A 481 4.17 -31.71 -5.35
CA PRO A 481 4.27 -33.09 -5.80
C PRO A 481 4.70 -34.05 -4.68
N ALA A 482 4.07 -35.22 -4.58
CA ALA A 482 4.30 -36.17 -3.49
C ALA A 482 5.78 -36.56 -3.29
N HIS A 483 6.59 -36.50 -4.36
CA HIS A 483 8.03 -36.76 -4.33
C HIS A 483 8.84 -35.66 -3.63
N TRP A 484 8.31 -34.43 -3.45
CA TRP A 484 8.90 -33.45 -2.52
C TRP A 484 8.74 -33.87 -1.07
N ARG A 485 7.60 -34.47 -0.68
CA ARG A 485 7.29 -34.76 0.72
C ARG A 485 8.28 -35.75 1.35
N ARG A 486 8.85 -36.66 0.55
CA ARG A 486 9.78 -37.71 1.00
C ARG A 486 11.18 -37.20 1.41
N PRO A 487 11.90 -36.37 0.63
CA PRO A 487 13.16 -35.75 1.06
C PRO A 487 12.96 -34.57 2.03
N VAL A 488 11.80 -33.91 2.01
CA VAL A 488 11.53 -32.68 2.78
C VAL A 488 11.39 -32.90 4.28
N ARG A 489 10.79 -34.02 4.73
CA ARG A 489 10.71 -34.39 6.16
C ARG A 489 12.07 -34.45 6.89
N ARG A 490 13.18 -34.47 6.15
CA ARG A 490 14.56 -34.53 6.68
C ARG A 490 15.31 -33.20 6.60
N THR A 491 14.69 -32.11 6.16
CA THR A 491 15.36 -30.80 6.04
C THR A 491 14.93 -29.91 7.21
N PRO A 492 15.79 -29.67 8.22
CA PRO A 492 15.45 -28.80 9.34
C PRO A 492 15.13 -27.38 8.84
N GLY A 493 14.00 -26.81 9.27
CA GLY A 493 13.63 -25.41 8.98
C GLY A 493 13.00 -25.14 7.61
N TRP A 494 12.53 -26.16 6.88
CA TRP A 494 11.74 -25.96 5.67
C TRP A 494 10.26 -25.67 6.01
N HIS A 495 9.67 -24.69 5.29
CA HIS A 495 8.27 -24.32 5.43
C HIS A 495 7.68 -23.97 4.06
N ALA A 496 6.51 -24.51 3.75
CA ALA A 496 5.75 -24.13 2.57
C ALA A 496 5.37 -22.62 2.62
N PRO A 497 5.36 -21.92 1.47
CA PRO A 497 5.04 -20.50 1.46
C PRO A 497 3.58 -20.26 1.84
N SER A 498 3.33 -19.24 2.65
CA SER A 498 1.97 -18.80 3.01
C SER A 498 1.54 -17.61 2.16
N PHE A 499 0.24 -17.46 1.96
CA PHE A 499 -0.34 -16.42 1.10
C PHE A 499 -1.41 -15.65 1.87
N VAL A 500 -1.37 -14.33 1.76
CA VAL A 500 -2.42 -13.45 2.26
C VAL A 500 -2.95 -12.66 1.08
N VAL A 501 -4.17 -12.97 0.66
CA VAL A 501 -4.82 -12.36 -0.49
C VAL A 501 -5.83 -11.35 0.01
N ALA A 502 -5.60 -10.08 -0.27
CA ALA A 502 -6.53 -9.01 0.10
C ALA A 502 -7.36 -8.59 -1.10
N MET A 503 -8.68 -8.83 -1.00
CA MET A 503 -9.65 -8.51 -2.04
C MET A 503 -11.06 -8.45 -1.45
N ASP A 504 -12.01 -7.97 -2.25
CA ASP A 504 -13.42 -8.06 -1.89
C ASP A 504 -13.95 -9.48 -2.12
N GLY A 505 -14.52 -10.10 -1.08
CA GLY A 505 -15.08 -11.45 -1.14
C GLY A 505 -16.30 -11.58 -2.06
N ALA A 506 -17.08 -10.51 -2.26
CA ALA A 506 -18.16 -10.50 -3.26
C ALA A 506 -17.58 -10.53 -4.68
N TRP A 507 -16.55 -9.71 -4.94
CA TRP A 507 -15.85 -9.72 -6.23
C TRP A 507 -15.27 -11.10 -6.56
N LEU A 508 -14.64 -11.75 -5.58
CA LEU A 508 -14.09 -13.09 -5.78
C LEU A 508 -15.17 -14.13 -6.10
N ARG A 509 -16.27 -14.14 -5.35
CA ARG A 509 -17.39 -15.07 -5.59
C ARG A 509 -17.95 -14.90 -6.99
N CYS A 510 -18.24 -13.67 -7.37
CA CYS A 510 -18.75 -13.35 -8.71
C CYS A 510 -17.75 -13.76 -9.80
N ALA A 511 -16.45 -13.61 -9.59
CA ALA A 511 -15.43 -14.05 -10.56
C ALA A 511 -15.50 -15.57 -10.82
N TYR A 512 -15.57 -16.39 -9.77
CA TYR A 512 -15.71 -17.84 -9.91
C TYR A 512 -17.07 -18.25 -10.46
N GLU A 513 -18.14 -17.59 -10.03
CA GLU A 513 -19.48 -17.84 -10.55
C GLU A 513 -19.59 -17.54 -12.04
N ASN A 514 -18.94 -16.49 -12.52
CA ASN A 514 -18.89 -16.16 -13.94
C ASN A 514 -18.06 -17.18 -14.72
N ALA A 515 -16.90 -17.60 -14.18
CA ALA A 515 -16.03 -18.57 -14.85
C ALA A 515 -16.65 -19.98 -14.93
N TYR A 516 -17.52 -20.36 -13.98
CA TYR A 516 -18.14 -21.68 -13.90
C TYR A 516 -19.68 -21.60 -14.00
N GLU A 517 -20.20 -20.64 -14.76
CA GLU A 517 -21.64 -20.38 -14.87
C GLU A 517 -22.44 -21.63 -15.28
N THR A 518 -21.89 -22.44 -16.19
CA THR A 518 -22.50 -23.69 -16.69
C THR A 518 -22.72 -24.76 -15.62
N PHE A 519 -22.04 -24.67 -14.47
CA PHE A 519 -22.15 -25.63 -13.37
C PHE A 519 -23.02 -25.14 -12.20
N LYS A 520 -23.52 -23.89 -12.23
CA LYS A 520 -24.29 -23.30 -11.12
C LYS A 520 -25.46 -24.18 -10.69
N SER A 521 -26.30 -24.61 -11.62
CA SER A 521 -27.50 -25.40 -11.33
C SER A 521 -27.20 -26.83 -10.86
N ALA A 522 -26.02 -27.38 -11.15
CA ALA A 522 -25.65 -28.74 -10.80
C ALA A 522 -24.95 -28.87 -9.44
N VAL A 523 -24.35 -27.78 -8.95
CA VAL A 523 -23.42 -27.80 -7.80
C VAL A 523 -23.86 -26.85 -6.68
N ALA A 524 -24.72 -25.87 -6.94
CA ALA A 524 -25.19 -24.97 -5.89
C ALA A 524 -25.96 -25.74 -4.80
N GLU A 525 -25.61 -25.47 -3.55
CA GLU A 525 -26.34 -25.93 -2.37
C GLU A 525 -27.16 -24.73 -1.84
N PRO A 526 -28.35 -24.94 -1.24
CA PRO A 526 -29.15 -23.85 -0.65
C PRO A 526 -28.34 -23.00 0.34
N GLY A 527 -28.24 -21.69 0.09
CA GLY A 527 -27.43 -20.73 0.86
C GLY A 527 -25.91 -20.84 0.69
N ARG A 528 -25.43 -21.66 -0.26
CA ARG A 528 -24.02 -21.88 -0.60
C ARG A 528 -23.85 -21.98 -2.13
N PRO A 529 -24.00 -20.85 -2.84
CA PRO A 529 -23.72 -20.82 -4.28
C PRO A 529 -22.27 -21.22 -4.57
N ILE A 530 -22.01 -21.63 -5.82
CA ILE A 530 -20.73 -22.23 -6.23
C ILE A 530 -19.52 -21.35 -5.91
N GLY A 531 -19.66 -20.02 -5.97
CA GLY A 531 -18.60 -19.08 -5.58
C GLY A 531 -18.10 -19.34 -4.16
N TYR A 532 -19.01 -19.51 -3.19
CA TYR A 532 -18.65 -19.83 -1.81
C TYR A 532 -17.94 -21.17 -1.67
N LEU A 533 -18.34 -22.17 -2.44
CA LEU A 533 -17.68 -23.48 -2.44
C LEU A 533 -16.23 -23.38 -2.91
N PHE A 534 -15.94 -22.52 -3.91
CA PHE A 534 -14.58 -22.22 -4.34
C PHE A 534 -13.78 -21.45 -3.30
N LEU A 535 -14.33 -20.38 -2.70
CA LEU A 535 -13.69 -19.65 -1.60
C LEU A 535 -13.33 -20.60 -0.46
N ASP A 536 -14.31 -21.42 -0.05
CA ASP A 536 -14.15 -22.47 0.92
C ASP A 536 -13.10 -23.48 0.49
N LYS A 537 -12.92 -23.75 -0.79
CA LYS A 537 -11.89 -24.67 -1.28
C LYS A 537 -10.51 -24.03 -1.28
N LEU A 538 -10.39 -22.75 -1.63
CA LEU A 538 -9.14 -22.02 -1.79
C LEU A 538 -8.53 -21.63 -0.45
N PHE A 539 -9.30 -20.95 0.40
CA PHE A 539 -8.81 -20.33 1.63
C PHE A 539 -9.04 -21.21 2.86
N GLN A 540 -8.04 -21.29 3.72
CA GLN A 540 -8.17 -21.93 5.03
C GLN A 540 -8.82 -20.99 6.05
N LEU A 541 -8.66 -19.68 5.86
CA LEU A 541 -9.17 -18.64 6.74
C LEU A 541 -9.59 -17.41 5.93
N SER A 542 -10.79 -16.90 6.18
CA SER A 542 -11.28 -15.62 5.65
C SER A 542 -11.46 -14.65 6.80
N VAL A 543 -10.79 -13.51 6.73
CA VAL A 543 -10.71 -12.50 7.79
C VAL A 543 -11.41 -11.24 7.32
N PRO A 544 -12.59 -10.90 7.87
CA PRO A 544 -13.25 -9.66 7.52
C PRO A 544 -12.46 -8.46 8.06
N MET A 545 -12.42 -7.39 7.28
CA MET A 545 -11.87 -6.12 7.70
C MET A 545 -12.76 -5.49 8.77
N PRO A 546 -12.19 -5.09 9.93
CA PRO A 546 -12.95 -4.38 10.96
C PRO A 546 -13.65 -3.15 10.39
N ARG A 547 -14.95 -3.06 10.67
CA ARG A 547 -15.80 -1.92 10.34
C ARG A 547 -15.52 -0.76 11.29
N LEU A 548 -15.76 0.46 10.83
CA LEU A 548 -15.68 1.65 11.67
C LEU A 548 -17.02 1.84 12.40
N GLY A 549 -17.10 1.37 13.65
CA GLY A 549 -18.23 1.66 14.54
C GLY A 549 -18.33 3.16 14.88
N GLY A 550 -19.47 3.61 15.41
CA GLY A 550 -19.76 5.03 15.65
C GLY A 550 -18.66 5.77 16.42
N ALA A 551 -18.27 5.27 17.60
CA ALA A 551 -17.22 5.88 18.40
C ALA A 551 -15.84 5.89 17.69
N ASN A 552 -15.48 4.81 17.00
CA ASN A 552 -14.23 4.70 16.25
C ASN A 552 -14.18 5.67 15.06
N ARG A 553 -15.32 5.83 14.36
CA ARG A 553 -15.47 6.75 13.25
C ARG A 553 -15.30 8.20 13.71
N ASP A 554 -15.93 8.57 14.82
CA ASP A 554 -15.86 9.93 15.35
C ASP A 554 -14.46 10.25 15.90
N LEU A 555 -13.81 9.29 16.55
CA LEU A 555 -12.41 9.42 16.99
C LEU A 555 -11.45 9.57 15.81
N TYR A 556 -11.61 8.72 14.79
CA TYR A 556 -10.78 8.77 13.59
C TYR A 556 -10.97 10.09 12.83
N PHE A 557 -12.23 10.46 12.57
CA PHE A 557 -12.57 11.69 11.87
C PHE A 557 -12.13 12.92 12.67
N GLY A 558 -12.38 12.97 13.97
CA GLY A 558 -11.92 14.06 14.84
C GLY A 558 -10.40 14.24 14.81
N ARG A 559 -9.62 13.15 14.75
CA ARG A 559 -8.17 13.24 14.54
C ARG A 559 -7.80 13.78 13.15
N LEU A 560 -8.51 13.39 12.10
CA LEU A 560 -8.29 13.95 10.75
C LEU A 560 -8.60 15.46 10.71
N LEU A 561 -9.59 15.90 11.48
CA LEU A 561 -9.95 17.32 11.63
C LEU A 561 -8.99 18.09 12.55
N GLY A 562 -8.04 17.42 13.22
CA GLY A 562 -7.17 18.05 14.22
C GLY A 562 -7.89 18.47 15.50
N VAL A 563 -9.10 17.96 15.74
CA VAL A 563 -9.86 18.22 16.96
C VAL A 563 -9.21 17.47 18.11
N SER A 564 -8.79 18.21 19.14
CA SER A 564 -8.23 17.61 20.36
C SER A 564 -9.34 16.92 21.14
N ILE A 565 -9.42 15.61 21.01
CA ILE A 565 -10.34 14.80 21.80
C ILE A 565 -9.72 14.58 23.19
N GLU A 566 -10.47 14.94 24.23
CA GLU A 566 -10.06 14.78 25.63
C GLU A 566 -9.73 13.31 25.93
N ARG A 567 -8.47 13.04 26.29
CA ARG A 567 -8.00 11.68 26.58
C ARG A 567 -8.47 11.27 27.99
N PRO A 568 -9.04 10.07 28.18
CA PRO A 568 -9.35 9.58 29.51
C PRO A 568 -8.08 9.49 30.38
N ALA A 569 -8.25 9.64 31.70
CA ALA A 569 -7.14 9.66 32.64
C ALA A 569 -6.27 8.38 32.53
N PRO A 570 -4.93 8.50 32.53
CA PRO A 570 -4.03 7.34 32.40
C PRO A 570 -4.23 6.26 33.48
N ALA A 571 -4.62 6.68 34.69
CA ALA A 571 -4.87 5.78 35.81
C ALA A 571 -6.02 4.80 35.55
N THR A 572 -7.10 5.27 34.93
CA THR A 572 -8.28 4.44 34.62
C THR A 572 -7.93 3.36 33.58
N ALA A 573 -7.19 3.73 32.53
CA ALA A 573 -6.72 2.75 31.55
C ALA A 573 -5.72 1.74 32.15
N GLY A 574 -4.88 2.18 33.10
CA GLY A 574 -3.96 1.31 33.83
C GLY A 574 -4.67 0.22 34.65
N GLN A 575 -5.75 0.59 35.35
CA GLN A 575 -6.55 -0.36 36.13
C GLN A 575 -7.22 -1.41 35.24
N VAL A 576 -7.83 -1.00 34.12
CA VAL A 576 -8.45 -1.94 33.18
C VAL A 576 -7.42 -2.88 32.55
N ARG A 577 -6.21 -2.39 32.22
CA ARG A 577 -5.12 -3.26 31.73
C ARG A 577 -4.70 -4.31 32.76
N ALA A 578 -4.61 -3.94 34.03
CA ALA A 578 -4.29 -4.88 35.10
C ALA A 578 -5.39 -5.95 35.25
N ALA A 579 -6.66 -5.54 35.19
CA ALA A 579 -7.80 -6.45 35.23
C ALA A 579 -7.80 -7.43 34.03
N LEU A 580 -7.56 -6.94 32.80
CA LEU A 580 -7.44 -7.77 31.60
C LEU A 580 -6.30 -8.79 31.72
N THR A 581 -5.17 -8.40 32.30
CA THR A 581 -4.03 -9.30 32.51
C THR A 581 -4.38 -10.42 33.49
N ALA A 582 -5.23 -10.12 34.47
CA ALA A 582 -5.67 -11.08 35.49
C ALA A 582 -6.82 -12.00 35.03
N SER A 583 -7.58 -11.61 33.99
CA SER A 583 -8.69 -12.43 33.45
C SER A 583 -8.18 -13.80 33.02
N SER A 584 -8.89 -14.86 33.38
CA SER A 584 -8.52 -16.26 33.16
C SER A 584 -9.18 -16.90 31.94
N ASP A 585 -10.30 -16.34 31.49
CA ASP A 585 -11.03 -16.77 30.30
C ASP A 585 -11.55 -15.59 29.45
N GLU A 586 -12.17 -15.91 28.31
CA GLU A 586 -12.71 -14.93 27.37
C GLU A 586 -13.88 -14.13 27.97
N ILE A 587 -14.73 -14.77 28.78
CA ILE A 587 -15.91 -14.14 29.36
C ILE A 587 -15.49 -13.04 30.33
N GLU A 588 -14.51 -13.31 31.19
CA GLU A 588 -13.94 -12.33 32.11
C GLU A 588 -13.29 -11.14 31.39
N VAL A 589 -12.64 -11.38 30.24
CA VAL A 589 -12.10 -10.31 29.38
C VAL A 589 -13.24 -9.43 28.86
N LEU A 590 -14.30 -10.03 28.31
CA LEU A 590 -15.44 -9.29 27.78
C LEU A 590 -16.18 -8.52 28.88
N GLU A 591 -16.36 -9.10 30.07
CA GLU A 591 -16.95 -8.39 31.21
C GLU A 591 -16.11 -7.20 31.67
N THR A 592 -14.78 -7.37 31.69
CA THR A 592 -13.85 -6.30 32.05
C THR A 592 -13.96 -5.14 31.07
N LEU A 593 -14.06 -5.43 29.77
CA LEU A 593 -14.32 -4.42 28.76
C LEU A 593 -15.70 -3.79 28.95
N ALA A 594 -16.75 -4.57 29.17
CA ALA A 594 -18.12 -4.07 29.32
C ALA A 594 -18.27 -3.12 30.53
N LYS A 595 -17.52 -3.35 31.62
CA LYS A 595 -17.49 -2.47 32.80
C LYS A 595 -16.70 -1.18 32.57
N ALA A 596 -15.80 -1.16 31.58
CA ALA A 596 -14.99 0.02 31.26
C ALA A 596 -15.78 1.05 30.44
N ASP A 597 -15.41 2.32 30.59
CA ASP A 597 -15.91 3.42 29.75
C ASP A 597 -15.53 3.19 28.27
N PRO A 598 -16.40 3.52 27.30
CA PRO A 598 -16.14 3.31 25.87
C PRO A 598 -14.78 3.86 25.40
N ARG A 599 -14.36 5.04 25.87
CA ARG A 599 -13.06 5.63 25.50
C ARG A 599 -11.88 4.85 26.09
N VAL A 600 -12.05 4.23 27.24
CA VAL A 600 -11.03 3.37 27.86
C VAL A 600 -10.96 2.03 27.11
N ARG A 601 -12.11 1.43 26.75
CA ARG A 601 -12.16 0.21 25.93
C ARG A 601 -11.35 0.38 24.64
N GLU A 602 -11.52 1.52 24.00
CA GLU A 602 -10.81 1.91 22.78
C GLU A 602 -9.27 1.88 22.94
N ILE A 603 -8.76 2.29 24.10
CA ILE A 603 -7.32 2.30 24.41
C ILE A 603 -6.78 0.90 24.76
N VAL A 604 -7.61 0.04 25.35
CA VAL A 604 -7.19 -1.27 25.85
C VAL A 604 -7.56 -2.44 24.94
N ALA A 605 -8.28 -2.19 23.84
CA ALA A 605 -8.78 -3.21 22.92
C ALA A 605 -7.66 -4.13 22.39
N THR A 606 -6.49 -3.57 22.06
CA THR A 606 -5.33 -4.35 21.61
C THR A 606 -4.86 -5.33 22.70
N GLN A 607 -4.73 -4.88 23.95
CA GLN A 607 -4.34 -5.74 25.07
C GLN A 607 -5.40 -6.81 25.36
N ALA A 608 -6.68 -6.48 25.21
CA ALA A 608 -7.76 -7.46 25.37
C ALA A 608 -7.68 -8.57 24.30
N VAL A 609 -7.41 -8.20 23.03
CA VAL A 609 -7.19 -9.20 21.97
C VAL A 609 -5.96 -10.04 22.25
N GLU A 610 -4.85 -9.44 22.69
CA GLU A 610 -3.65 -10.19 23.06
C GLU A 610 -3.94 -11.22 24.15
N ARG A 611 -4.66 -10.82 25.20
CA ARG A 611 -5.10 -11.72 26.28
C ARG A 611 -6.01 -12.84 25.78
N ILE A 612 -7.01 -12.54 24.95
CA ILE A 612 -7.92 -13.54 24.38
C ILE A 612 -7.14 -14.60 23.61
N LEU A 613 -6.07 -14.20 22.92
CA LEU A 613 -5.27 -15.11 22.12
C LEU A 613 -4.27 -15.91 22.97
N ASP A 614 -4.06 -15.62 24.25
CA ASP A 614 -3.15 -16.39 25.11
C ASP A 614 -3.62 -17.84 25.24
N ALA A 615 -2.66 -18.78 25.29
CA ALA A 615 -2.94 -20.21 25.27
C ALA A 615 -3.89 -20.65 26.39
N GLY A 616 -3.68 -20.17 27.62
CA GLY A 616 -4.53 -20.53 28.76
C GLY A 616 -5.98 -20.05 28.63
N VAL A 617 -6.22 -18.88 28.02
CA VAL A 617 -7.57 -18.35 27.77
C VAL A 617 -8.23 -19.12 26.62
N GLN A 618 -7.47 -19.38 25.55
CA GLN A 618 -7.94 -20.13 24.39
C GLN A 618 -8.40 -21.55 24.75
N ASP A 619 -7.73 -22.23 25.68
CA ASP A 619 -8.10 -23.58 26.07
C ASP A 619 -9.46 -23.63 26.76
N VAL A 620 -9.79 -22.65 27.60
CA VAL A 620 -11.12 -22.52 28.21
C VAL A 620 -12.18 -22.23 27.15
N SER A 621 -11.92 -21.28 26.23
CA SER A 621 -12.84 -21.00 25.11
C SER A 621 -13.08 -22.23 24.24
N ARG A 622 -12.06 -23.05 23.94
CA ARG A 622 -12.21 -24.28 23.14
C ARG A 622 -13.16 -25.28 23.80
N HIS A 623 -13.08 -25.44 25.12
CA HIS A 623 -14.02 -26.30 25.85
C HIS A 623 -15.46 -25.77 25.78
N ALA A 624 -15.66 -24.46 25.89
CA ALA A 624 -16.98 -23.83 25.74
C ALA A 624 -17.57 -24.04 24.33
N LEU A 625 -16.73 -23.99 23.28
CA LEU A 625 -17.13 -24.18 21.89
C LEU A 625 -17.45 -25.63 21.51
N ALA A 626 -17.05 -26.62 22.32
CA ALA A 626 -17.25 -28.04 22.01
C ALA A 626 -18.73 -28.42 21.83
N LYS A 627 -19.66 -27.72 22.50
CA LYS A 627 -21.11 -27.96 22.37
C LYS A 627 -21.68 -27.70 20.97
N PHE A 628 -21.01 -26.87 20.16
CA PHE A 628 -21.43 -26.58 18.78
C PHE A 628 -21.07 -27.71 17.80
N SER A 629 -20.33 -28.74 18.22
CA SER A 629 -19.88 -29.81 17.33
C SER A 629 -21.02 -30.58 16.65
N ARG A 630 -22.19 -30.67 17.30
CA ARG A 630 -23.36 -31.38 16.77
C ARG A 630 -24.10 -30.57 15.71
N LEU A 631 -23.98 -29.25 15.75
CA LEU A 631 -24.64 -28.34 14.80
C LEU A 631 -23.77 -28.08 13.55
N LEU A 632 -22.50 -28.46 13.59
CA LEU A 632 -21.58 -28.39 12.45
C LEU A 632 -21.81 -29.55 11.49
N HIS A 633 -21.61 -29.29 10.19
CA HIS A 633 -21.49 -30.36 9.20
C HIS A 633 -20.41 -31.38 9.62
N SER A 634 -20.69 -32.67 9.36
CA SER A 634 -19.78 -33.81 9.58
C SER A 634 -18.59 -33.82 8.60
N ASN A 635 -17.89 -32.70 8.48
CA ASN A 635 -16.75 -32.48 7.61
C ASN A 635 -15.56 -31.94 8.44
N PRO A 636 -14.41 -32.63 8.49
CA PRO A 636 -13.22 -32.18 9.22
C PRO A 636 -12.77 -30.77 8.85
N ARG A 637 -12.97 -30.34 7.60
CA ARG A 637 -12.64 -28.99 7.14
C ARG A 637 -13.55 -27.94 7.76
N ALA A 638 -14.84 -28.21 7.86
CA ALA A 638 -15.81 -27.28 8.45
C ALA A 638 -15.51 -27.08 9.94
N MET A 639 -15.16 -28.15 10.66
CA MET A 639 -14.77 -28.08 12.08
C MET A 639 -13.49 -27.25 12.30
N LYS A 640 -12.45 -27.47 11.48
CA LYS A 640 -11.22 -26.66 11.54
C LYS A 640 -11.49 -25.20 11.21
N ARG A 641 -12.33 -24.95 10.19
CA ARG A 641 -12.73 -23.59 9.81
C ARG A 641 -13.50 -22.91 10.94
N PHE A 642 -14.40 -23.60 11.63
CA PHE A 642 -15.17 -23.03 12.73
C PHE A 642 -14.27 -22.46 13.83
N VAL A 643 -13.29 -23.23 14.30
CA VAL A 643 -12.35 -22.78 15.35
C VAL A 643 -11.52 -21.58 14.86
N ASN A 644 -10.99 -21.66 13.64
CA ASN A 644 -10.14 -20.60 13.08
C ASN A 644 -10.92 -19.31 12.83
N THR A 645 -12.10 -19.42 12.23
CA THR A 645 -12.98 -18.28 11.93
C THR A 645 -13.49 -17.64 13.23
N TYR A 646 -13.89 -18.44 14.22
CA TYR A 646 -14.31 -17.91 15.52
C TYR A 646 -13.23 -17.06 16.19
N THR A 647 -12.01 -17.61 16.28
CA THR A 647 -10.88 -16.93 16.93
C THR A 647 -10.60 -15.56 16.31
N VAL A 648 -10.65 -15.48 14.98
CA VAL A 648 -10.43 -14.23 14.26
C VAL A 648 -11.63 -13.30 14.37
N LEU A 649 -12.85 -13.80 14.24
CA LEU A 649 -14.06 -12.99 14.41
C LEU A 649 -14.12 -12.38 15.81
N ARG A 650 -13.80 -13.13 16.86
CA ARG A 650 -13.71 -12.62 18.24
C ARG A 650 -12.74 -11.45 18.33
N ALA A 651 -11.54 -11.60 17.77
CA ALA A 651 -10.55 -10.52 17.73
C ALA A 651 -11.08 -9.29 16.96
N VAL A 652 -11.69 -9.49 15.79
CA VAL A 652 -12.28 -8.41 14.98
C VAL A 652 -13.37 -7.67 15.75
N ARG A 653 -14.32 -8.39 16.37
CA ARG A 653 -15.42 -7.76 17.13
C ARG A 653 -14.93 -6.97 18.33
N VAL A 654 -13.93 -7.48 19.06
CA VAL A 654 -13.31 -6.71 20.16
C VAL A 654 -12.62 -5.45 19.66
N LEU A 655 -11.95 -5.49 18.50
CA LEU A 655 -11.30 -4.31 17.91
C LEU A 655 -12.30 -3.24 17.45
N GLU A 656 -13.47 -3.67 16.97
CA GLU A 656 -14.59 -2.80 16.59
C GLU A 656 -15.31 -2.21 17.80
N GLY A 657 -15.08 -2.76 19.00
CA GLY A 657 -15.79 -2.40 20.24
C GLY A 657 -17.06 -3.21 20.49
N SER A 658 -17.37 -4.19 19.64
CA SER A 658 -18.55 -5.05 19.76
C SER A 658 -18.28 -6.22 20.72
N LEU A 659 -18.91 -6.18 21.90
CA LEU A 659 -18.72 -7.17 22.96
C LEU A 659 -19.77 -8.29 22.90
N VAL A 660 -19.89 -8.93 21.75
CA VAL A 660 -20.85 -10.03 21.52
C VAL A 660 -20.56 -11.21 22.48
N PRO A 661 -21.56 -11.79 23.16
CA PRO A 661 -21.36 -12.99 23.98
C PRO A 661 -20.74 -14.16 23.20
N THR A 662 -20.00 -15.04 23.90
CA THR A 662 -19.27 -16.18 23.31
C THR A 662 -20.18 -17.08 22.48
N ASP A 663 -21.33 -17.49 23.03
CA ASP A 663 -22.24 -18.41 22.35
C ASP A 663 -22.95 -17.77 21.16
N THR A 664 -23.30 -16.50 21.27
CA THR A 664 -23.92 -15.72 20.20
C THR A 664 -22.97 -15.57 19.01
N LEU A 665 -21.69 -15.24 19.27
CA LEU A 665 -20.69 -15.14 18.21
C LEU A 665 -20.36 -16.51 17.60
N ALA A 666 -20.41 -17.57 18.41
CA ALA A 666 -20.21 -18.94 17.94
C ALA A 666 -21.37 -19.38 17.02
N LEU A 667 -22.62 -19.10 17.38
CA LEU A 667 -23.78 -19.33 16.51
C LEU A 667 -23.67 -18.53 15.21
N TRP A 668 -23.28 -17.25 15.28
CA TRP A 668 -23.04 -16.44 14.09
C TRP A 668 -21.93 -17.02 13.20
N THR A 669 -20.83 -17.49 13.81
CA THR A 669 -19.74 -18.16 13.10
C THR A 669 -20.21 -19.43 12.40
N LEU A 670 -21.10 -20.19 13.04
CA LEU A 670 -21.72 -21.37 12.47
C LEU A 670 -22.55 -21.03 11.23
N LEU A 671 -23.40 -19.99 11.30
CA LEU A 671 -24.18 -19.51 10.16
C LEU A 671 -23.27 -19.09 9.00
N ARG A 672 -22.19 -18.33 9.27
CA ARG A 672 -21.22 -17.93 8.23
C ARG A 672 -20.48 -19.10 7.58
N ILE A 673 -20.48 -20.28 8.19
CA ILE A 673 -19.83 -21.47 7.62
C ILE A 673 -20.84 -22.38 6.92
N ARG A 674 -22.03 -22.55 7.50
CA ARG A 674 -23.06 -23.42 6.93
C ARG A 674 -23.83 -22.73 5.80
N TRP A 675 -24.20 -21.47 5.97
CA TRP A 675 -25.02 -20.71 5.03
C TRP A 675 -24.48 -19.28 4.89
N PRO A 676 -23.29 -19.12 4.28
CA PRO A 676 -22.63 -17.83 4.16
C PRO A 676 -23.44 -16.82 3.33
N GLU A 677 -24.23 -17.25 2.34
CA GLU A 677 -25.12 -16.34 1.61
C GLU A 677 -26.24 -15.79 2.50
N LEU A 678 -26.82 -16.64 3.37
CA LEU A 678 -27.79 -16.20 4.36
C LEU A 678 -27.15 -15.23 5.36
N ALA A 679 -25.94 -15.54 5.83
CA ALA A 679 -25.24 -14.66 6.78
C ALA A 679 -24.94 -13.28 6.17
N ASP A 680 -24.48 -13.22 4.91
CA ASP A 680 -24.30 -11.96 4.18
C ASP A 680 -25.61 -11.18 4.02
N TYR A 681 -26.70 -11.89 3.69
CA TYR A 681 -28.01 -11.26 3.53
C TYR A 681 -28.52 -10.70 4.86
N LEU A 682 -28.39 -11.44 5.96
CA LEU A 682 -28.74 -10.98 7.30
C LEU A 682 -27.85 -9.82 7.78
N GLU A 683 -26.58 -9.80 7.38
CA GLU A 683 -25.67 -8.69 7.66
C GLU A 683 -26.10 -7.39 6.96
N ALA A 684 -26.71 -7.49 5.77
CA ALA A 684 -27.27 -6.36 5.03
C ALA A 684 -28.72 -6.01 5.45
N HIS A 685 -29.51 -7.01 5.86
CA HIS A 685 -30.93 -6.91 6.19
C HIS A 685 -31.25 -7.65 7.51
N PRO A 686 -30.84 -7.11 8.67
CA PRO A 686 -30.99 -7.80 9.96
C PRO A 686 -32.44 -8.14 10.30
N GLU A 687 -33.41 -7.34 9.86
CA GLU A 687 -34.84 -7.54 10.09
C GLU A 687 -35.38 -8.81 9.41
N ALA A 688 -34.67 -9.35 8.42
CA ALA A 688 -35.07 -10.58 7.75
C ALA A 688 -35.02 -11.82 8.66
N ILE A 689 -34.35 -11.75 9.81
CA ILE A 689 -34.34 -12.87 10.77
C ILE A 689 -35.73 -13.16 11.32
N ASP A 690 -36.52 -12.12 11.60
CA ASP A 690 -37.87 -12.27 12.15
C ASP A 690 -38.77 -12.98 11.13
N LEU A 691 -38.64 -12.60 9.86
CA LEU A 691 -39.36 -13.24 8.73
C LEU A 691 -39.03 -14.73 8.56
N ILE A 692 -37.78 -15.11 8.82
CA ILE A 692 -37.32 -16.51 8.77
C ILE A 692 -37.89 -17.29 9.96
N MET A 693 -37.84 -16.71 11.16
CA MET A 693 -38.32 -17.32 12.39
C MET A 693 -39.85 -17.52 12.40
N GLU A 694 -40.60 -16.60 11.80
CA GLU A 694 -42.06 -16.66 11.68
C GLU A 694 -42.56 -17.63 10.59
N GLY A 695 -41.66 -18.27 9.82
CA GLY A 695 -42.03 -19.25 8.77
C GLY A 695 -42.81 -18.69 7.59
N SER A 696 -43.04 -17.37 7.55
CA SER A 696 -43.92 -16.67 6.60
C SER A 696 -43.15 -15.97 5.47
N GLY A 697 -41.82 -15.90 5.57
CA GLY A 697 -40.96 -14.94 4.86
C GLY A 697 -40.36 -15.34 3.51
N ALA A 698 -40.58 -16.55 3.00
CA ALA A 698 -39.83 -17.04 1.83
C ALA A 698 -40.00 -16.18 0.56
N GLN A 699 -41.14 -15.49 0.38
CA GLN A 699 -41.38 -14.66 -0.80
C GLN A 699 -40.58 -13.34 -0.79
N GLY A 700 -40.24 -12.81 0.39
CA GLY A 700 -39.46 -11.58 0.56
C GLY A 700 -37.95 -11.78 0.48
N LEU A 701 -37.49 -13.04 0.39
CA LEU A 701 -36.07 -13.40 0.32
C LEU A 701 -35.59 -13.56 -1.13
N PRO A 702 -34.28 -13.39 -1.37
CA PRO A 702 -33.64 -13.76 -2.64
C PRO A 702 -33.96 -15.19 -3.04
N GLU A 703 -34.09 -15.45 -4.34
CA GLU A 703 -34.49 -16.76 -4.88
C GLU A 703 -33.64 -17.92 -4.34
N SER A 704 -32.33 -17.72 -4.23
CA SER A 704 -31.36 -18.68 -3.68
C SER A 704 -31.57 -19.06 -2.21
N LEU A 705 -32.26 -18.20 -1.44
CA LEU A 705 -32.50 -18.41 -0.01
C LEU A 705 -33.92 -18.92 0.30
N ARG A 706 -34.82 -18.94 -0.69
CA ARG A 706 -36.23 -19.34 -0.47
C ARG A 706 -36.39 -20.79 -0.09
N GLU A 707 -35.54 -21.67 -0.62
CA GLU A 707 -35.50 -23.09 -0.26
C GLU A 707 -34.91 -23.32 1.13
N LEU A 708 -33.94 -22.48 1.53
CA LEU A 708 -33.25 -22.61 2.80
C LEU A 708 -34.09 -22.10 3.99
N ALA A 709 -34.79 -20.99 3.80
CA ALA A 709 -35.54 -20.33 4.87
C ALA A 709 -36.53 -21.24 5.64
N PRO A 710 -37.33 -22.11 4.98
CA PRO A 710 -38.23 -23.03 5.67
C PRO A 710 -37.57 -24.35 6.10
N SER A 711 -36.26 -24.52 5.94
CA SER A 711 -35.60 -25.80 6.24
C SER A 711 -35.53 -26.09 7.74
N GLU A 712 -35.82 -27.34 8.11
CA GLU A 712 -35.76 -27.80 9.51
C GLU A 712 -34.35 -27.68 10.09
N ASP A 713 -33.33 -27.95 9.27
CA ASP A 713 -31.91 -27.87 9.64
C ASP A 713 -31.48 -26.42 9.98
N LEU A 714 -31.97 -25.41 9.23
CA LEU A 714 -31.77 -24.01 9.59
C LEU A 714 -32.45 -23.68 10.92
N HIS A 715 -33.69 -24.13 11.11
CA HIS A 715 -34.44 -23.88 12.34
C HIS A 715 -33.77 -24.55 13.56
N GLU A 716 -33.26 -25.78 13.41
CA GLU A 716 -32.49 -26.48 14.44
C GLU A 716 -31.24 -25.69 14.83
N VAL A 717 -30.51 -25.11 13.87
CA VAL A 717 -29.34 -24.28 14.19
C VAL A 717 -29.73 -22.98 14.90
N LEU A 718 -30.76 -22.28 14.41
CA LEU A 718 -31.21 -21.01 14.97
C LEU A 718 -31.78 -21.15 16.40
N CYS A 719 -32.48 -22.24 16.69
CA CYS A 719 -33.13 -22.50 17.98
C CYS A 719 -32.35 -23.46 18.89
N GLY A 720 -31.34 -24.18 18.37
CA GLY A 720 -30.68 -25.30 19.05
C GLY A 720 -29.64 -24.90 20.09
N VAL A 721 -29.36 -23.61 20.26
CA VAL A 721 -28.41 -23.09 21.25
C VAL A 721 -29.20 -22.46 22.41
N PRO A 722 -29.29 -23.12 23.58
CA PRO A 722 -30.07 -22.61 24.70
C PRO A 722 -29.62 -21.23 25.14
N GLY A 723 -30.58 -20.31 25.34
CA GLY A 723 -30.32 -18.94 25.81
C GLY A 723 -29.74 -18.00 24.75
N VAL A 724 -29.64 -18.42 23.49
CA VAL A 724 -29.19 -17.57 22.39
C VAL A 724 -30.35 -17.34 21.42
N THR A 725 -30.66 -16.08 21.13
CA THR A 725 -31.63 -15.69 20.12
C THR A 725 -31.01 -14.63 19.23
N LEU A 726 -31.04 -14.87 17.91
CA LEU A 726 -30.58 -13.88 16.94
C LEU A 726 -31.72 -12.89 16.68
N THR A 727 -31.57 -11.69 17.22
CA THR A 727 -32.41 -10.53 16.90
C THR A 727 -31.69 -9.62 15.91
N PRO A 728 -32.38 -8.66 15.28
CA PRO A 728 -31.74 -7.68 14.40
C PRO A 728 -30.56 -6.95 15.05
N ASP A 729 -30.66 -6.57 16.33
CA ASP A 729 -29.57 -5.90 17.04
C ASP A 729 -28.37 -6.82 17.32
N VAL A 730 -28.65 -8.07 17.67
CA VAL A 730 -27.61 -9.10 17.84
C VAL A 730 -26.87 -9.33 16.53
N ILE A 731 -27.58 -9.41 15.39
CA ILE A 731 -26.97 -9.55 14.06
C ILE A 731 -26.10 -8.34 13.73
N ARG A 732 -26.58 -7.12 14.01
CA ARG A 732 -25.76 -5.90 13.83
C ARG A 732 -24.48 -5.97 14.65
N ALA A 733 -24.55 -6.37 15.92
CA ALA A 733 -23.37 -6.51 16.76
C ALA A 733 -22.41 -7.62 16.27
N CYS A 734 -22.94 -8.78 15.89
CA CYS A 734 -22.20 -9.88 15.27
C CYS A 734 -21.56 -9.52 13.92
N SER A 735 -22.09 -8.49 13.26
CA SER A 735 -21.60 -7.93 11.99
C SER A 735 -20.72 -6.69 12.16
N GLY A 736 -20.51 -6.21 13.40
CA GLY A 736 -19.66 -5.04 13.68
C GLY A 736 -20.33 -3.68 13.44
N ALA A 737 -21.65 -3.69 13.29
CA ALA A 737 -22.50 -2.51 13.07
C ALA A 737 -23.38 -2.17 14.29
N GLY A 738 -23.26 -2.90 15.40
CA GLY A 738 -24.00 -2.60 16.63
C GLY A 738 -23.33 -1.47 17.40
N ASP A 739 -24.09 -0.42 17.70
CA ASP A 739 -23.75 0.47 18.82
C ASP A 739 -23.83 -0.34 20.12
N ASP A 740 -22.83 -0.21 21.00
CA ASP A 740 -22.67 -0.90 22.28
C ASP A 740 -23.93 -1.67 22.74
N LEU A 741 -24.07 -2.94 22.34
CA LEU A 741 -24.99 -3.82 23.04
C LEU A 741 -24.46 -3.89 24.46
N ALA A 742 -25.15 -3.22 25.40
CA ALA A 742 -25.01 -3.54 26.80
C ALA A 742 -25.09 -5.06 26.91
N PRO A 743 -24.17 -5.73 27.65
CA PRO A 743 -24.17 -7.18 27.72
C PRO A 743 -25.58 -7.62 28.07
N LEU A 744 -26.24 -8.30 27.12
CA LEU A 744 -27.54 -8.91 27.35
C LEU A 744 -27.32 -9.82 28.55
N ARG A 745 -27.88 -9.40 29.70
CA ARG A 745 -27.81 -10.19 30.92
C ARG A 745 -28.49 -11.52 30.61
N PRO A 746 -27.95 -12.64 31.14
CA PRO A 746 -28.45 -13.98 30.89
C PRO A 746 -29.93 -14.13 31.23
#